data_AF-B7JVS3-F1
#
_entry.id   AF-B7JVS3-F1
#
_cell.length_a   1.000
_cell.length_b   1.000
_cell.length_c   1.000
_cell.angle_alpha   90.00
_cell.angle_beta   90.00
_cell.angle_gamma   90.00
#
_symmetry.space_group_name_H-M   'P 1'
#
loop_
_entity.id
_entity.type
_entity.pdbx_description
1 polymer ?
#
loop_
_entity_poly.entity_id
_entity_poly.type
_entity_poly.pdbx_seq_one_letter_code
_entity_poly.pdbx_strand_id
1 'polypeptide(L)'
;MSQRHLSQEDMTPNTSPAAAIDWCEVGRIMLKNSLPINPLSTQPEAKEAGLDQARVSLQWIDPCSNIPLAKQGKSDQPFLSNSPGNRSIIQHYQEEEFWTKLLNNRNHKEKKPRIALLGPAGTGKTLTLQKIAHWILSQTEDLPIWLSPNQWKQAGVEDYIYHQWLAQAATNYHSGKYPLKVWQESFEALLNRGQVWLLLDGIDHITLDHTESGLTSPLSVLADQLQGWTQQSCIVLTCQTQTWEDDLDGLSNFEIYQTQEFADFLGVRRFIQRWFEPKILNLGQQQTSKALGQTLCQVLSQPRIKAIREALTNPLRLALFCRLWQQNPDQLPSTVAQLYGQLVSEFYQWQAEKIQTTPEQQQQLNTALAILALKSYQQDQKRAILTQKTVREILGEDSSLLRLALQLKWLVKTGIFIQDSPENHYRFNDRTFGQYFASLAVEDWQLFLNHHPSRTPSGREVYPIFDRYWWGIILFWLGRADIAPTDKEAFIKALITFDDGCGSENFYGVQAYCLAAAGLSEFKTCSLAEEICQQLIKWEKKGVQGERGSTLESPLGTCAGETLNHLDHPLVVRTLMNLIEHSEDPQEQKQGFRHLVAVGRGNASAIAALTQCLDTTPSPALRWQVAETLGKIDPGNNAAINTFIHLLENANSDQSRQMAFSPLEKIGKQNLPTIKALVQLLHQPTSISLRRRILQCLEVIGQGHATAIAVLVQLIRTTKDIGMRQQVAETLEKIDPGNPTAITILVQLAQETTPETIRREAVYSLGEVCPGNIQAINALVNLLDKTRDIYTQWIVVSSLGKIGSGNQEAIKALEKVIALGEPMLLYKEALESLGKIDPANPMMIEASIKLMERANDEAIHRETAETLGKLDPGNPQAIAALTQLLKISKDNFTRRQAAASLGKIDPGNLDALNTLIQLVQNTEDPDIASLAADSLGEMGLGNPAAIATLIRVVQTNPHLETRRAAVKSLGTMAMGNKSAIAALVQILCWPTEDSLRQQAAESLMGIMSVKQMPWVVTQLGGCLLRESDPPHAPSYRVLWHCAQHLPYGEFYQAWHERSLSSMISQNSGRIGSKTAKVTDARGFTLIYQLQQTLAERSDLGSVYLVAIDSGRFIDPNNPPIDMYDQMLEQACPEFEHGIPETMSKLRLYWNTLQRGRQGRTEGDRPKTRFILLLYTDPNGGTTFSLSSTFLETLSKFQGNIGVITDQVIPSQLTRFSPNDSQLVKTILDWITYSY
;
A
#
# COMPACT_ATOMS: atom_id res chain seq x y z
N MET A 1 -9.47 -36.08 44.58
CA MET A 1 -10.25 -36.59 45.73
C MET A 1 -11.45 -35.69 45.97
N SER A 2 -12.64 -36.16 45.63
CA SER A 2 -13.90 -35.92 46.36
C SER A 2 -14.98 -36.75 45.67
N GLN A 3 -15.39 -37.80 46.37
CA GLN A 3 -16.48 -38.69 46.01
C GLN A 3 -17.81 -37.93 46.07
N ARG A 4 -18.63 -38.03 45.04
CA ARG A 4 -20.08 -37.88 45.16
C ARG A 4 -20.73 -39.13 44.58
N HIS A 5 -21.35 -39.87 45.48
CA HIS A 5 -22.29 -40.96 45.18
C HIS A 5 -23.40 -40.45 44.28
N LEU A 6 -23.62 -41.16 43.17
CA LEU A 6 -24.90 -41.19 42.47
C LEU A 6 -25.35 -42.65 42.37
N SER A 7 -26.61 -42.82 42.72
CA SER A 7 -27.39 -44.00 43.00
C SER A 7 -27.51 -44.98 41.84
N GLN A 8 -27.45 -46.27 42.16
CA GLN A 8 -28.02 -47.35 41.35
C GLN A 8 -29.54 -47.20 41.34
N GLU A 9 -30.12 -46.96 40.17
CA GLU A 9 -31.37 -47.54 39.66
C GLU A 9 -31.83 -46.71 38.46
N ASP A 10 -31.46 -47.17 37.26
CA ASP A 10 -32.31 -47.14 36.06
C ASP A 10 -31.63 -47.99 34.97
N MET A 11 -31.92 -49.29 35.04
CA MET A 11 -31.61 -50.24 33.97
C MET A 11 -32.59 -50.01 32.82
N THR A 12 -32.14 -49.24 31.81
CA THR A 12 -32.66 -49.34 30.45
C THR A 12 -31.57 -49.94 29.56
N PRO A 13 -31.74 -51.14 28.98
CA PRO A 13 -30.77 -51.70 28.06
C PRO A 13 -31.14 -51.21 26.66
N ASN A 14 -30.58 -50.06 26.23
CA ASN A 14 -30.62 -49.63 24.82
C ASN A 14 -29.66 -48.47 24.52
N THR A 15 -28.41 -48.58 24.94
CA THR A 15 -27.32 -47.80 24.31
C THR A 15 -26.51 -48.75 23.44
N SER A 16 -26.44 -48.45 22.13
CA SER A 16 -25.60 -49.21 21.20
C SER A 16 -24.14 -49.21 21.69
N PRO A 17 -23.37 -50.30 21.48
CA PRO A 17 -21.96 -50.35 21.87
C PRO A 17 -21.10 -49.23 21.23
N ALA A 18 -21.58 -48.60 20.16
CA ALA A 18 -20.98 -47.43 19.52
C ALA A 18 -21.00 -46.15 20.39
N ALA A 19 -21.84 -46.07 21.43
CA ALA A 19 -21.91 -44.94 22.37
C ALA A 19 -20.97 -45.08 23.59
N ALA A 20 -20.15 -46.14 23.66
CA ALA A 20 -19.31 -46.48 24.82
C ALA A 20 -17.83 -46.09 24.70
N ILE A 21 -17.40 -45.47 23.60
CA ILE A 21 -16.01 -45.01 23.37
C ILE A 21 -15.90 -43.53 23.75
N ASP A 22 -15.02 -43.21 24.71
CA ASP A 22 -14.70 -41.81 25.05
C ASP A 22 -13.70 -41.26 24.03
N TRP A 23 -14.23 -40.62 22.99
CA TRP A 23 -13.43 -40.05 21.90
C TRP A 23 -12.57 -38.85 22.34
N CYS A 24 -12.95 -38.11 23.39
CA CYS A 24 -12.12 -37.04 23.93
C CYS A 24 -10.85 -37.61 24.59
N GLU A 25 -10.98 -38.72 25.33
CA GLU A 25 -9.82 -39.40 25.91
C GLU A 25 -8.96 -40.10 24.85
N VAL A 26 -9.56 -40.69 23.82
CA VAL A 26 -8.83 -41.19 22.63
C VAL A 26 -8.01 -40.09 21.98
N GLY A 27 -8.61 -38.91 21.75
CA GLY A 27 -7.93 -37.75 21.20
C GLY A 27 -6.73 -37.30 22.03
N ARG A 28 -6.86 -37.25 23.37
CA ARG A 28 -5.75 -36.90 24.29
C ARG A 28 -4.60 -37.90 24.21
N ILE A 29 -4.90 -39.20 24.18
CA ILE A 29 -3.88 -40.26 24.10
C ILE A 29 -3.16 -40.21 22.75
N MET A 30 -3.90 -40.08 21.66
CA MET A 30 -3.33 -40.04 20.32
C MET A 30 -2.50 -38.78 20.09
N LEU A 31 -2.92 -37.61 20.61
CA LEU A 31 -2.12 -36.37 20.53
C LEU A 31 -0.82 -36.43 21.33
N LYS A 32 -0.78 -37.15 22.46
CA LYS A 32 0.47 -37.40 23.21
C LYS A 32 1.48 -38.22 22.41
N ASN A 33 0.98 -39.09 21.54
CA ASN A 33 1.80 -39.98 20.70
C ASN A 33 2.14 -39.37 19.33
N SER A 34 1.49 -38.26 18.94
CA SER A 34 1.80 -37.54 17.70
C SER A 34 2.99 -36.59 17.89
N LEU A 35 4.09 -36.85 17.19
CA LEU A 35 5.26 -35.96 17.17
C LEU A 35 5.07 -34.87 16.09
N PRO A 36 5.27 -33.58 16.40
CA PRO A 36 5.24 -32.52 15.39
C PRO A 36 6.40 -32.68 14.40
N ILE A 37 6.19 -32.27 13.14
CA ILE A 37 7.20 -32.37 12.08
C ILE A 37 8.39 -31.47 12.37
N ASN A 38 8.17 -30.37 13.10
CA ASN A 38 9.22 -29.43 13.48
C ASN A 38 9.25 -29.24 15.02
N PRO A 39 10.25 -29.78 15.74
CA PRO A 39 10.28 -29.83 17.21
C PRO A 39 10.59 -28.49 17.91
N LEU A 40 10.66 -27.37 17.18
CA LEU A 40 10.97 -26.05 17.74
C LEU A 40 9.90 -25.51 18.71
N SER A 41 8.73 -26.14 18.81
CA SER A 41 7.68 -25.73 19.75
C SER A 41 7.88 -26.26 21.16
N THR A 42 8.79 -27.20 21.39
CA THR A 42 8.94 -27.85 22.69
C THR A 42 10.40 -28.04 23.04
N GLN A 43 10.84 -27.49 24.18
CA GLN A 43 11.92 -28.12 24.94
C GLN A 43 11.61 -29.63 25.00
N PRO A 44 12.58 -30.53 24.78
CA PRO A 44 12.35 -31.98 24.83
C PRO A 44 11.65 -32.47 26.11
N GLU A 45 11.60 -31.63 27.15
CA GLU A 45 11.13 -31.97 28.50
C GLU A 45 9.83 -31.24 28.92
N ALA A 46 9.24 -30.37 28.08
CA ALA A 46 8.08 -29.56 28.50
C ALA A 46 6.74 -30.30 28.30
N LYS A 47 6.24 -30.92 29.38
CA LYS A 47 4.85 -31.40 29.52
C LYS A 47 3.82 -30.27 29.34
N GLU A 48 2.62 -30.64 28.90
CA GLU A 48 1.36 -29.91 28.60
C GLU A 48 1.14 -28.50 29.22
N ALA A 49 1.69 -28.17 30.38
CA ALA A 49 1.45 -26.92 31.13
C ALA A 49 1.99 -25.62 30.49
N GLY A 50 2.65 -25.68 29.33
CA GLY A 50 3.29 -24.53 28.67
C GLY A 50 2.65 -24.06 27.36
N LEU A 51 1.57 -24.66 26.87
CA LEU A 51 1.02 -24.31 25.55
C LEU A 51 0.17 -23.04 25.56
N ASP A 52 -0.58 -22.79 26.63
CA ASP A 52 -1.55 -21.68 26.76
C ASP A 52 -0.91 -20.27 26.81
N GLN A 53 0.39 -20.19 27.09
CA GLN A 53 1.09 -18.91 27.30
C GLN A 53 1.99 -18.48 26.13
N ALA A 54 2.14 -19.31 25.08
CA ALA A 54 2.80 -18.85 23.86
C ALA A 54 1.83 -17.93 23.14
N ARG A 55 2.25 -16.82 22.55
CA ARG A 55 1.39 -16.00 21.67
C ARG A 55 1.93 -16.04 20.26
N VAL A 56 1.07 -16.34 19.29
CA VAL A 56 1.40 -16.32 17.86
C VAL A 56 0.49 -15.30 17.21
N SER A 57 1.07 -14.29 16.55
CA SER A 57 0.30 -13.29 15.83
C SER A 57 -0.25 -13.87 14.53
N LEU A 58 -1.56 -13.68 14.30
CA LEU A 58 -2.27 -14.14 13.11
C LEU A 58 -2.83 -12.94 12.34
N GLN A 59 -2.64 -12.94 11.03
CA GLN A 59 -3.28 -12.02 10.09
C GLN A 59 -4.24 -12.76 9.19
N TRP A 60 -5.37 -12.13 8.85
CA TRP A 60 -6.30 -12.67 7.86
C TRP A 60 -6.03 -12.05 6.50
N ILE A 61 -6.04 -12.87 5.45
CA ILE A 61 -5.85 -12.44 4.06
C ILE A 61 -7.17 -12.66 3.32
N ASP A 62 -7.66 -11.61 2.65
CA ASP A 62 -8.78 -11.74 1.72
C ASP A 62 -8.28 -12.24 0.35
N PRO A 63 -8.68 -13.43 -0.11
CA PRO A 63 -8.29 -13.93 -1.42
C PRO A 63 -8.89 -13.12 -2.59
N CYS A 64 -9.91 -12.27 -2.37
CA CYS A 64 -10.62 -11.55 -3.43
C CYS A 64 -10.21 -10.06 -3.62
N SER A 65 -9.34 -9.49 -2.77
CA SER A 65 -8.97 -8.07 -2.88
C SER A 65 -7.79 -7.84 -3.84
N ASN A 66 -8.06 -7.70 -5.14
CA ASN A 66 -7.15 -7.05 -6.08
C ASN A 66 -7.37 -5.53 -6.06
N ILE A 67 -6.88 -4.85 -5.03
CA ILE A 67 -6.80 -3.38 -5.01
C ILE A 67 -5.35 -2.98 -5.30
N PRO A 68 -5.04 -2.29 -6.42
CA PRO A 68 -3.70 -1.79 -6.69
C PRO A 68 -3.28 -0.72 -5.68
N LEU A 69 -2.01 -0.78 -5.26
CA LEU A 69 -1.38 0.17 -4.35
C LEU A 69 -1.41 1.61 -4.89
N ALA A 70 -2.44 2.38 -4.55
CA ALA A 70 -2.44 3.83 -4.70
C ALA A 70 -2.83 4.59 -3.42
N LYS A 71 -3.22 3.89 -2.34
CA LYS A 71 -3.70 4.53 -1.10
C LYS A 71 -3.29 3.86 0.22
N GLN A 72 -2.13 3.20 0.29
CA GLN A 72 -1.52 2.88 1.60
C GLN A 72 -0.24 3.69 1.79
N GLY A 73 -0.28 4.59 2.78
CA GLY A 73 0.88 5.38 3.18
C GLY A 73 1.97 4.51 3.80
N LYS A 74 3.22 4.93 3.57
CA LYS A 74 4.45 4.63 4.33
C LYS A 74 4.38 3.34 5.18
N SER A 75 4.68 2.20 4.57
CA SER A 75 4.99 0.98 5.32
C SER A 75 6.50 0.92 5.60
N ASP A 76 6.88 1.06 6.87
CA ASP A 76 8.21 0.75 7.40
C ASP A 76 8.52 -0.74 7.19
N GLN A 77 9.03 -1.12 6.02
CA GLN A 77 9.60 -2.46 5.81
C GLN A 77 11.13 -2.37 5.91
N PRO A 78 11.80 -3.16 6.78
CA PRO A 78 13.25 -3.21 6.79
C PRO A 78 13.78 -3.69 5.44
N PHE A 79 14.97 -3.22 5.04
CA PHE A 79 15.67 -3.60 3.80
C PHE A 79 15.81 -5.13 3.58
N LEU A 80 15.58 -5.94 4.62
CA LEU A 80 15.66 -7.40 4.62
C LEU A 80 14.29 -8.11 4.56
N SER A 81 13.15 -7.42 4.68
CA SER A 81 11.83 -8.07 4.60
C SER A 81 11.36 -8.18 3.14
N ASN A 82 11.62 -9.33 2.55
CA ASN A 82 11.08 -9.70 1.24
C ASN A 82 9.61 -10.15 1.37
N SER A 83 8.66 -9.22 1.29
CA SER A 83 7.25 -9.56 1.03
C SER A 83 6.95 -9.32 -0.46
N PRO A 84 6.74 -10.36 -1.29
CA PRO A 84 6.26 -10.19 -2.65
C PRO A 84 4.76 -9.87 -2.61
N GLY A 85 4.38 -8.73 -3.19
CA GLY A 85 2.98 -8.37 -3.43
C GLY A 85 2.21 -7.97 -2.18
N ASN A 86 2.19 -6.68 -1.84
CA ASN A 86 1.24 -6.12 -0.89
C ASN A 86 -0.20 -6.28 -1.46
N ARG A 87 -0.82 -7.43 -1.20
CA ARG A 87 -2.28 -7.58 -1.20
C ARG A 87 -2.78 -7.05 0.14
N SER A 88 -3.85 -6.26 0.11
CA SER A 88 -4.33 -5.47 1.26
C SER A 88 -4.56 -6.33 2.49
N ILE A 89 -3.79 -6.06 3.54
CA ILE A 89 -4.04 -6.54 4.91
C ILE A 89 -5.33 -5.87 5.37
N ILE A 90 -6.39 -6.65 5.59
CA ILE A 90 -7.71 -6.10 5.96
C ILE A 90 -7.86 -5.99 7.48
N GLN A 91 -7.29 -6.91 8.27
CA GLN A 91 -7.41 -6.90 9.73
C GLN A 91 -6.29 -7.67 10.46
N HIS A 92 -5.81 -7.12 11.58
CA HIS A 92 -5.00 -7.82 12.57
C HIS A 92 -5.93 -8.45 13.61
N TYR A 93 -5.81 -9.75 13.87
CA TYR A 93 -6.58 -10.42 14.90
C TYR A 93 -5.76 -10.56 16.18
N GLN A 94 -6.33 -10.17 17.32
CA GLN A 94 -5.84 -10.65 18.62
C GLN A 94 -6.19 -12.13 18.75
N GLU A 95 -5.33 -12.92 19.40
CA GLU A 95 -5.49 -14.38 19.52
C GLU A 95 -6.87 -14.77 20.10
N GLU A 96 -7.42 -13.95 21.00
CA GLU A 96 -8.75 -14.12 21.63
C GLU A 96 -9.93 -13.95 20.65
N GLU A 97 -9.79 -13.06 19.67
CA GLU A 97 -10.80 -12.84 18.60
C GLU A 97 -10.80 -14.01 17.61
N PHE A 98 -9.63 -14.60 17.35
CA PHE A 98 -9.52 -15.80 16.53
C PHE A 98 -10.24 -16.99 17.17
N TRP A 99 -10.03 -17.25 18.47
CA TRP A 99 -10.70 -18.34 19.18
C TRP A 99 -12.22 -18.16 19.24
N THR A 100 -12.71 -16.94 19.46
CA THR A 100 -14.16 -16.64 19.48
C THR A 100 -14.81 -16.75 18.10
N LYS A 101 -14.11 -16.36 17.03
CA LYS A 101 -14.58 -16.59 15.65
C LYS A 101 -14.65 -18.09 15.33
N LEU A 102 -13.64 -18.86 15.74
CA LEU A 102 -13.60 -20.30 15.52
C LEU A 102 -14.74 -21.03 16.27
N LEU A 103 -15.13 -20.52 17.46
CA LEU A 103 -16.34 -20.94 18.18
C LEU A 103 -17.64 -20.60 17.46
N ASN A 104 -17.77 -19.37 16.95
CA ASN A 104 -19.00 -18.92 16.27
C ASN A 104 -19.22 -19.67 14.94
N ASN A 105 -18.15 -19.94 14.19
CA ASN A 105 -18.20 -20.71 12.94
C ASN A 105 -18.61 -22.18 13.14
N ARG A 106 -18.44 -22.75 14.34
CA ARG A 106 -18.91 -24.11 14.69
C ARG A 106 -20.44 -24.25 14.61
N ASN A 107 -21.18 -23.15 14.85
CA ASN A 107 -22.64 -23.15 14.99
C ASN A 107 -23.41 -22.98 13.67
N HIS A 108 -22.73 -22.70 12.55
CA HIS A 108 -23.37 -22.54 11.24
C HIS A 108 -23.74 -23.89 10.61
N LYS A 109 -24.98 -24.04 10.14
CA LYS A 109 -25.56 -25.30 9.65
C LYS A 109 -25.22 -25.65 8.18
N GLU A 110 -24.70 -24.74 7.37
CA GLU A 110 -24.65 -24.93 5.92
C GLU A 110 -23.27 -25.34 5.34
N LYS A 111 -22.13 -24.97 5.97
CA LYS A 111 -20.77 -25.47 5.62
C LYS A 111 -19.83 -25.43 6.83
N LYS A 112 -19.05 -26.50 7.07
CA LYS A 112 -18.04 -26.57 8.13
C LYS A 112 -16.75 -25.82 7.73
N PRO A 113 -16.04 -25.19 8.69
CA PRO A 113 -14.89 -24.33 8.39
C PRO A 113 -13.70 -25.12 7.83
N ARG A 114 -13.05 -24.54 6.81
CA ARG A 114 -11.78 -24.98 6.23
C ARG A 114 -10.76 -23.85 6.38
N ILE A 115 -9.68 -24.09 7.13
CA ILE A 115 -8.72 -23.05 7.54
C ILE A 115 -7.31 -23.42 7.06
N ALA A 116 -6.63 -22.47 6.43
CA ALA A 116 -5.23 -22.60 6.02
C ALA A 116 -4.35 -21.64 6.82
N LEU A 117 -3.37 -22.19 7.57
CA LEU A 117 -2.36 -21.45 8.32
C LEU A 117 -1.07 -21.33 7.48
N LEU A 118 -0.86 -20.16 6.89
CA LEU A 118 0.29 -19.80 6.07
C LEU A 118 1.40 -19.12 6.89
N GLY A 119 2.60 -19.06 6.35
CA GLY A 119 3.68 -18.23 6.89
C GLY A 119 5.07 -18.76 6.59
N PRO A 120 6.12 -17.94 6.79
CA PRO A 120 7.52 -18.36 6.65
C PRO A 120 7.90 -19.55 7.54
N ALA A 121 9.03 -20.20 7.23
CA ALA A 121 9.59 -21.23 8.11
C ALA A 121 9.87 -20.63 9.50
N GLY A 122 9.54 -21.38 10.57
CA GLY A 122 9.87 -20.98 11.94
C GLY A 122 8.92 -19.98 12.64
N THR A 123 7.85 -19.52 12.00
CA THR A 123 6.88 -18.56 12.58
C THR A 123 5.83 -19.15 13.53
N GLY A 124 5.89 -20.45 13.80
CA GLY A 124 5.01 -21.10 14.77
C GLY A 124 3.71 -21.70 14.22
N LYS A 125 3.60 -21.95 12.90
CA LYS A 125 2.44 -22.64 12.29
C LYS A 125 2.03 -23.93 13.01
N THR A 126 2.99 -24.84 13.21
CA THR A 126 2.77 -26.12 13.92
C THR A 126 2.37 -25.88 15.38
N LEU A 127 2.93 -24.86 16.04
CA LEU A 127 2.56 -24.49 17.41
C LEU A 127 1.10 -23.99 17.48
N THR A 128 0.67 -23.17 16.53
CA THR A 128 -0.74 -22.75 16.42
C THR A 128 -1.66 -23.95 16.20
N LEU A 129 -1.28 -24.88 15.32
CA LEU A 129 -2.04 -26.11 15.10
C LEU A 129 -2.13 -26.98 16.38
N GLN A 130 -1.04 -27.08 17.14
CA GLN A 130 -1.03 -27.76 18.44
C GLN A 130 -1.97 -27.10 19.46
N LYS A 131 -1.99 -25.77 19.52
CA LYS A 131 -2.93 -25.05 20.38
C LYS A 131 -4.37 -25.29 19.97
N ILE A 132 -4.67 -25.31 18.67
CA ILE A 132 -6.01 -25.65 18.17
C ILE A 132 -6.41 -27.04 18.66
N ALA A 133 -5.51 -28.03 18.56
CA ALA A 133 -5.77 -29.39 19.05
C ALA A 133 -6.10 -29.44 20.55
N HIS A 134 -5.33 -28.73 21.38
CA HIS A 134 -5.55 -28.68 22.84
C HIS A 134 -6.81 -27.90 23.20
N TRP A 135 -7.08 -26.82 22.47
CA TRP A 135 -8.29 -26.01 22.61
C TRP A 135 -9.55 -26.84 22.30
N ILE A 136 -9.54 -27.65 21.23
CA ILE A 136 -10.63 -28.57 20.88
C ILE A 136 -10.92 -29.54 22.05
N LEU A 137 -9.88 -30.20 22.58
CA LEU A 137 -10.02 -31.18 23.67
C LEU A 137 -10.41 -30.60 25.03
N SER A 138 -10.23 -29.29 25.24
CA SER A 138 -10.52 -28.62 26.50
C SER A 138 -11.87 -27.90 26.49
N GLN A 139 -12.30 -27.39 25.34
CA GLN A 139 -13.51 -26.57 25.20
C GLN A 139 -14.66 -27.29 24.47
N THR A 140 -14.41 -28.43 23.82
CA THR A 140 -15.41 -29.13 23.00
C THR A 140 -15.41 -30.64 23.22
N GLU A 141 -16.47 -31.31 22.76
CA GLU A 141 -16.57 -32.77 22.65
C GLU A 141 -16.08 -33.30 21.29
N ASP A 142 -15.47 -32.44 20.46
CA ASP A 142 -15.03 -32.81 19.12
C ASP A 142 -13.69 -33.57 19.16
N LEU A 143 -13.41 -34.39 18.14
CA LEU A 143 -12.22 -35.21 18.02
C LEU A 143 -11.18 -34.57 17.08
N PRO A 144 -10.02 -34.12 17.58
CA PRO A 144 -8.91 -33.69 16.73
C PRO A 144 -8.03 -34.88 16.31
N ILE A 145 -7.86 -35.06 15.02
CA ILE A 145 -6.98 -36.07 14.41
C ILE A 145 -5.77 -35.36 13.81
N TRP A 146 -4.59 -35.62 14.38
CA TRP A 146 -3.32 -35.12 13.87
C TRP A 146 -2.82 -35.99 12.72
N LEU A 147 -2.60 -35.37 11.56
CA LEU A 147 -2.17 -36.04 10.34
C LEU A 147 -0.85 -35.44 9.86
N SER A 148 0.21 -36.25 9.87
CA SER A 148 1.49 -35.86 9.27
C SER A 148 1.64 -36.47 7.87
N PRO A 149 2.03 -35.71 6.84
CA PRO A 149 2.18 -36.19 5.46
C PRO A 149 3.03 -37.44 5.32
N ASN A 150 3.98 -37.69 6.23
CA ASN A 150 4.81 -38.89 6.22
C ASN A 150 4.06 -40.21 6.49
N GLN A 151 2.87 -40.16 7.11
CA GLN A 151 2.16 -41.33 7.62
C GLN A 151 1.20 -41.93 6.59
N TRP A 152 0.60 -41.12 5.73
CA TRP A 152 -0.45 -41.52 4.79
C TRP A 152 -0.02 -41.50 3.31
N LYS A 153 1.30 -41.35 3.06
CA LYS A 153 1.93 -41.21 1.73
C LYS A 153 1.45 -42.18 0.65
N GLN A 154 1.19 -43.45 0.99
CA GLN A 154 0.96 -44.52 0.02
C GLN A 154 -0.50 -44.99 -0.09
N ALA A 155 -1.32 -44.69 0.93
CA ALA A 155 -2.70 -45.18 1.01
C ALA A 155 -3.73 -44.06 0.86
N GLY A 156 -3.34 -42.78 0.97
CA GLY A 156 -4.28 -41.66 1.04
C GLY A 156 -4.82 -41.44 2.45
N VAL A 157 -5.40 -40.26 2.70
CA VAL A 157 -5.84 -39.82 4.03
C VAL A 157 -6.96 -40.72 4.60
N GLU A 158 -7.92 -41.10 3.77
CA GLU A 158 -9.07 -41.92 4.16
C GLU A 158 -8.63 -43.33 4.60
N ASP A 159 -7.90 -44.05 3.75
CA ASP A 159 -7.42 -45.39 4.05
C ASP A 159 -6.51 -45.41 5.29
N TYR A 160 -5.66 -44.38 5.45
CA TYR A 160 -4.82 -44.26 6.64
C TYR A 160 -5.67 -44.17 7.92
N ILE A 161 -6.73 -43.38 7.92
CA ILE A 161 -7.60 -43.23 9.09
C ILE A 161 -8.29 -44.56 9.41
N TYR A 162 -8.95 -45.16 8.41
CA TYR A 162 -9.77 -46.36 8.61
C TYR A 162 -8.96 -47.63 8.93
N HIS A 163 -7.77 -47.79 8.34
CA HIS A 163 -6.99 -49.01 8.46
C HIS A 163 -5.81 -48.92 9.43
N GLN A 164 -5.23 -47.73 9.65
CA GLN A 164 -4.05 -47.57 10.51
C GLN A 164 -4.35 -46.76 11.77
N TRP A 165 -4.91 -45.55 11.64
CA TRP A 165 -5.12 -44.66 12.77
C TRP A 165 -6.15 -45.23 13.76
N LEU A 166 -7.29 -45.73 13.29
CA LEU A 166 -8.29 -46.37 14.16
C LEU A 166 -7.75 -47.62 14.86
N ALA A 167 -6.93 -48.42 14.18
CA ALA A 167 -6.30 -49.59 14.78
C ALA A 167 -5.30 -49.18 15.90
N GLN A 168 -4.53 -48.11 15.68
CA GLN A 168 -3.62 -47.55 16.69
C GLN A 168 -4.40 -46.97 17.88
N ALA A 169 -5.48 -46.23 17.62
CA ALA A 169 -6.35 -45.68 18.64
C ALA A 169 -6.98 -46.79 19.51
N ALA A 170 -7.49 -47.86 18.88
CA ALA A 170 -8.06 -49.02 19.58
C ALA A 170 -7.04 -49.79 20.42
N THR A 171 -5.78 -49.83 19.98
CA THR A 171 -4.69 -50.49 20.72
C THR A 171 -4.26 -49.66 21.93
N ASN A 172 -4.15 -48.33 21.77
CA ASN A 172 -3.70 -47.42 22.83
C ASN A 172 -4.78 -47.11 23.87
N TYR A 173 -6.07 -47.20 23.51
CA TYR A 173 -7.20 -46.95 24.39
C TYR A 173 -7.71 -48.25 25.04
N HIS A 174 -7.45 -48.41 26.35
CA HIS A 174 -7.99 -49.49 27.19
C HIS A 174 -7.83 -50.92 26.61
N SER A 175 -6.68 -51.21 25.98
CA SER A 175 -6.29 -52.55 25.51
C SER A 175 -7.35 -53.30 24.68
N GLY A 176 -7.96 -52.65 23.68
CA GLY A 176 -8.75 -53.33 22.65
C GLY A 176 -10.09 -53.91 23.13
N LYS A 177 -10.76 -53.24 24.08
CA LYS A 177 -12.04 -53.68 24.68
C LYS A 177 -13.18 -53.99 23.68
N TYR A 178 -13.15 -53.42 22.47
CA TYR A 178 -14.18 -53.59 21.44
C TYR A 178 -13.57 -53.97 20.08
N PRO A 179 -14.28 -54.75 19.23
CA PRO A 179 -13.84 -55.07 17.86
C PRO A 179 -13.67 -53.82 16.99
N LEU A 180 -12.74 -53.83 16.04
CA LEU A 180 -12.46 -52.71 15.12
C LEU A 180 -13.72 -52.23 14.36
N LYS A 181 -14.66 -53.12 14.06
CA LYS A 181 -15.93 -52.78 13.42
C LYS A 181 -16.78 -51.80 14.25
N VAL A 182 -16.78 -51.94 15.59
CA VAL A 182 -17.49 -51.02 16.50
C VAL A 182 -16.82 -49.65 16.51
N TRP A 183 -15.48 -49.61 16.38
CA TRP A 183 -14.73 -48.36 16.25
C TRP A 183 -15.05 -47.63 14.94
N GLN A 184 -15.15 -48.37 13.83
CA GLN A 184 -15.53 -47.81 12.52
C GLN A 184 -16.95 -47.24 12.54
N GLU A 185 -17.94 -47.99 13.03
CA GLU A 185 -19.33 -47.53 13.13
C GLU A 185 -19.48 -46.30 14.05
N SER A 186 -18.74 -46.27 15.17
CA SER A 186 -18.73 -45.12 16.09
C SER A 186 -18.03 -43.90 15.48
N PHE A 187 -16.93 -44.11 14.74
CA PHE A 187 -16.22 -43.05 14.03
C PHE A 187 -17.05 -42.45 12.89
N GLU A 188 -17.71 -43.27 12.09
CA GLU A 188 -18.65 -42.81 11.06
C GLU A 188 -19.79 -41.98 11.65
N ALA A 189 -20.29 -42.35 12.83
CA ALA A 189 -21.30 -41.55 13.54
C ALA A 189 -20.77 -40.16 13.94
N LEU A 190 -19.51 -40.04 14.38
CA LEU A 190 -18.87 -38.75 14.66
C LEU A 190 -18.64 -37.91 13.39
N LEU A 191 -18.20 -38.56 12.31
CA LEU A 191 -17.97 -37.93 11.02
C LEU A 191 -19.27 -37.33 10.48
N ASN A 192 -20.37 -38.09 10.53
CA ASN A 192 -21.70 -37.64 10.10
C ASN A 192 -22.29 -36.53 10.97
N ARG A 193 -21.92 -36.45 12.24
CA ARG A 193 -22.29 -35.34 13.15
C ARG A 193 -21.42 -34.11 12.97
N GLY A 194 -20.35 -34.20 12.18
CA GLY A 194 -19.38 -33.15 11.97
C GLY A 194 -18.63 -32.75 13.23
N GLN A 195 -18.30 -33.75 14.07
CA GLN A 195 -17.52 -33.62 15.31
C GLN A 195 -16.05 -34.02 15.12
N VAL A 196 -15.57 -34.14 13.87
CA VAL A 196 -14.20 -34.53 13.55
C VAL A 196 -13.43 -33.34 12.97
N TRP A 197 -12.23 -33.10 13.52
CA TRP A 197 -11.29 -32.08 13.07
C TRP A 197 -10.03 -32.75 12.50
N LEU A 198 -9.74 -32.52 11.23
CA LEU A 198 -8.51 -32.99 10.58
C LEU A 198 -7.44 -31.90 10.68
N LEU A 199 -6.37 -32.18 11.43
CA LEU A 199 -5.26 -31.26 11.66
C LEU A 199 -4.05 -31.72 10.85
N LEU A 200 -3.83 -31.08 9.70
CA LEU A 200 -2.79 -31.45 8.73
C LEU A 200 -1.55 -30.56 8.89
N ASP A 201 -0.47 -31.11 9.45
CA ASP A 201 0.77 -30.35 9.65
C ASP A 201 1.73 -30.49 8.47
N GLY A 202 2.19 -29.39 7.90
CA GLY A 202 3.33 -29.33 6.98
C GLY A 202 3.06 -29.95 5.60
N ILE A 203 1.97 -29.55 4.94
CA ILE A 203 1.58 -30.02 3.59
C ILE A 203 2.70 -29.85 2.55
N ASP A 204 3.60 -28.90 2.77
CA ASP A 204 4.81 -28.67 1.95
C ASP A 204 5.73 -29.89 1.83
N HIS A 205 5.58 -30.88 2.72
CA HIS A 205 6.41 -32.07 2.79
C HIS A 205 5.81 -33.31 2.11
N ILE A 206 4.67 -33.17 1.42
CA ILE A 206 4.12 -34.24 0.59
C ILE A 206 5.08 -34.51 -0.58
N THR A 207 5.61 -35.72 -0.65
CA THR A 207 6.43 -36.19 -1.77
C THR A 207 5.52 -36.71 -2.87
N LEU A 208 5.46 -36.00 -3.99
CA LEU A 208 4.77 -36.44 -5.20
C LEU A 208 5.66 -37.46 -5.92
N ASP A 209 5.22 -38.72 -5.98
CA ASP A 209 5.83 -39.74 -6.82
C ASP A 209 4.95 -39.96 -8.07
N HIS A 210 5.57 -40.37 -9.17
CA HIS A 210 5.00 -40.37 -10.52
C HIS A 210 3.55 -40.89 -10.60
N THR A 211 2.59 -39.98 -10.76
CA THR A 211 1.22 -40.31 -11.19
C THR A 211 1.03 -39.81 -12.63
N GLU A 212 0.36 -40.61 -13.47
CA GLU A 212 0.23 -40.44 -14.92
C GLU A 212 -0.52 -39.17 -15.39
N SER A 213 -1.02 -38.34 -14.46
CA SER A 213 -1.71 -37.08 -14.73
C SER A 213 -0.82 -35.89 -14.35
N GLY A 214 -0.51 -35.03 -15.33
CA GLY A 214 0.45 -33.93 -15.20
C GLY A 214 0.18 -32.89 -14.09
N LEU A 215 1.22 -32.08 -13.81
CA LEU A 215 1.27 -30.89 -12.95
C LEU A 215 0.34 -30.95 -11.72
N THR A 216 0.75 -31.66 -10.67
CA THR A 216 0.06 -31.61 -9.38
C THR A 216 0.90 -30.85 -8.36
N SER A 217 0.32 -29.85 -7.71
CA SER A 217 0.92 -29.20 -6.54
C SER A 217 0.62 -30.06 -5.30
N PRO A 218 1.36 -29.91 -4.18
CA PRO A 218 0.99 -30.56 -2.92
C PRO A 218 -0.44 -30.20 -2.45
N LEU A 219 -0.91 -29.00 -2.79
CA LEU A 219 -2.24 -28.51 -2.45
C LEU A 219 -3.32 -29.15 -3.35
N SER A 220 -3.04 -29.36 -4.63
CA SER A 220 -3.98 -30.00 -5.55
C SER A 220 -4.19 -31.48 -5.23
N VAL A 221 -3.12 -32.21 -4.89
CA VAL A 221 -3.22 -33.62 -4.45
C VAL A 221 -4.01 -33.73 -3.16
N LEU A 222 -3.79 -32.81 -2.22
CA LEU A 222 -4.60 -32.75 -1.01
C LEU A 222 -6.06 -32.44 -1.32
N ALA A 223 -6.33 -31.49 -2.22
CA ALA A 223 -7.69 -31.12 -2.61
C ALA A 223 -8.46 -32.31 -3.20
N ASP A 224 -7.82 -33.14 -4.02
CA ASP A 224 -8.40 -34.36 -4.60
C ASP A 224 -8.70 -35.41 -3.53
N GLN A 225 -7.77 -35.65 -2.60
CA GLN A 225 -7.93 -36.65 -1.52
C GLN A 225 -8.99 -36.27 -0.47
N LEU A 226 -9.31 -34.98 -0.36
CA LEU A 226 -10.31 -34.48 0.58
C LEU A 226 -11.72 -34.35 -0.04
N GLN A 227 -11.94 -34.77 -1.30
CA GLN A 227 -13.28 -34.69 -1.92
C GLN A 227 -14.25 -35.75 -1.38
N GLY A 228 -15.55 -35.40 -1.31
CA GLY A 228 -16.63 -36.32 -0.95
C GLY A 228 -16.83 -36.50 0.57
N TRP A 229 -16.02 -37.33 1.23
CA TRP A 229 -16.27 -37.82 2.59
C TRP A 229 -15.97 -36.80 3.70
N THR A 230 -15.18 -35.75 3.42
CA THR A 230 -14.79 -34.73 4.41
C THR A 230 -15.73 -33.52 4.45
N GLN A 231 -16.86 -33.53 3.73
CA GLN A 231 -17.78 -32.38 3.63
C GLN A 231 -18.33 -31.90 4.99
N GLN A 232 -18.49 -32.84 5.95
CA GLN A 232 -18.97 -32.56 7.30
C GLN A 232 -17.84 -32.36 8.32
N SER A 233 -16.57 -32.45 7.92
CA SER A 233 -15.42 -32.32 8.83
C SER A 233 -14.82 -30.91 8.81
N CYS A 234 -14.31 -30.46 9.95
CA CYS A 234 -13.48 -29.25 10.02
C CYS A 234 -12.06 -29.59 9.60
N ILE A 235 -11.45 -28.78 8.72
CA ILE A 235 -10.10 -29.04 8.20
C ILE A 235 -9.21 -27.85 8.51
N VAL A 236 -8.09 -28.10 9.18
CA VAL A 236 -7.05 -27.09 9.43
C VAL A 236 -5.73 -27.62 8.91
N LEU A 237 -5.10 -26.87 8.00
CA LEU A 237 -3.79 -27.24 7.45
C LEU A 237 -2.74 -26.16 7.70
N THR A 238 -1.47 -26.58 7.77
CA THR A 238 -0.32 -25.67 7.76
C THR A 238 0.48 -25.84 6.48
N CYS A 239 0.83 -24.72 5.84
CA CYS A 239 1.76 -24.70 4.70
C CYS A 239 2.58 -23.41 4.65
N GLN A 240 3.65 -23.42 3.86
CA GLN A 240 4.49 -22.25 3.61
C GLN A 240 3.78 -21.30 2.64
N THR A 241 3.95 -19.99 2.85
CA THR A 241 3.37 -18.96 1.97
C THR A 241 3.77 -19.19 0.50
N GLN A 242 5.01 -19.62 0.25
CA GLN A 242 5.50 -19.90 -1.10
C GLN A 242 4.75 -21.04 -1.79
N THR A 243 4.37 -22.10 -1.07
CA THR A 243 3.62 -23.23 -1.65
C THR A 243 2.23 -22.82 -2.11
N TRP A 244 1.61 -21.88 -1.39
CA TRP A 244 0.33 -21.32 -1.81
C TRP A 244 0.48 -20.35 -3.00
N GLU A 245 1.55 -19.55 -3.04
CA GLU A 245 1.85 -18.69 -4.21
C GLU A 245 2.07 -19.50 -5.49
N ASP A 246 2.58 -20.73 -5.37
CA ASP A 246 2.79 -21.64 -6.49
C ASP A 246 1.48 -22.22 -7.06
N ASP A 247 0.45 -22.38 -6.23
CA ASP A 247 -0.89 -22.88 -6.58
C ASP A 247 -1.98 -22.11 -5.82
N LEU A 248 -2.38 -20.98 -6.40
CA LEU A 248 -3.37 -20.08 -5.83
C LEU A 248 -4.77 -20.72 -5.75
N ASP A 249 -5.08 -21.62 -6.69
CA ASP A 249 -6.41 -22.24 -6.81
C ASP A 249 -6.58 -23.39 -5.80
N GLY A 250 -5.49 -24.03 -5.38
CA GLY A 250 -5.49 -25.15 -4.44
C GLY A 250 -6.11 -24.85 -3.06
N LEU A 251 -6.14 -23.57 -2.63
CA LEU A 251 -6.76 -23.12 -1.37
C LEU A 251 -7.99 -22.22 -1.57
N SER A 252 -8.58 -22.19 -2.77
CA SER A 252 -9.76 -21.37 -3.09
C SER A 252 -10.96 -21.56 -2.15
N ASN A 253 -11.09 -22.75 -1.55
CA ASN A 253 -12.16 -23.11 -0.61
C ASN A 253 -11.78 -22.97 0.87
N PHE A 254 -10.65 -22.32 1.19
CA PHE A 254 -10.14 -22.17 2.56
C PHE A 254 -10.15 -20.70 3.01
N GLU A 255 -10.43 -20.46 4.29
CA GLU A 255 -10.12 -19.20 4.95
C GLU A 255 -8.61 -19.15 5.26
N ILE A 256 -7.94 -18.09 4.79
CA ILE A 256 -6.49 -17.98 4.83
C ILE A 256 -6.03 -17.09 6.00
N TYR A 257 -5.17 -17.64 6.85
CA TYR A 257 -4.54 -16.94 7.96
C TYR A 257 -3.03 -17.05 7.87
N GLN A 258 -2.30 -15.94 8.06
CA GLN A 258 -0.84 -15.90 8.02
C GLN A 258 -0.25 -15.72 9.42
N THR A 259 0.65 -16.61 9.80
CA THR A 259 1.52 -16.50 10.98
C THR A 259 2.64 -15.50 10.70
N GLN A 260 2.88 -14.62 11.67
CA GLN A 260 3.89 -13.56 11.55
C GLN A 260 5.11 -13.79 12.42
N GLU A 261 6.20 -13.13 12.04
CA GLU A 261 7.32 -12.86 12.94
C GLU A 261 6.90 -11.84 14.03
N PHE A 262 7.75 -11.64 15.04
CA PHE A 262 7.46 -10.63 16.07
C PHE A 262 7.47 -9.22 15.45
N ALA A 263 6.31 -8.55 15.48
CA ALA A 263 6.14 -7.20 14.92
C ALA A 263 6.93 -6.13 15.68
N ASP A 264 7.23 -6.38 16.96
CA ASP A 264 7.93 -5.44 17.82
C ASP A 264 8.96 -6.12 18.73
N PHE A 265 9.87 -5.31 19.28
CA PHE A 265 10.86 -5.78 20.24
C PHE A 265 10.21 -6.26 21.55
N LEU A 266 8.99 -5.83 21.86
CA LEU A 266 8.25 -6.30 23.03
C LEU A 266 7.92 -7.79 22.92
N GLY A 267 7.51 -8.26 21.73
CA GLY A 267 7.32 -9.68 21.42
C GLY A 267 8.60 -10.49 21.64
N VAL A 268 9.72 -10.03 21.09
CA VAL A 268 11.06 -10.65 21.29
C VAL A 268 11.43 -10.73 22.77
N ARG A 269 11.24 -9.62 23.51
CA ARG A 269 11.52 -9.56 24.95
C ARG A 269 10.69 -10.56 25.75
N ARG A 270 9.39 -10.67 25.47
CA ARG A 270 8.51 -11.65 26.13
C ARG A 270 8.96 -13.08 25.86
N PHE A 271 9.33 -13.38 24.61
CA PHE A 271 9.85 -14.71 24.25
C PHE A 271 11.13 -15.04 25.03
N ILE A 272 12.09 -14.13 25.09
CA ILE A 272 13.34 -14.32 25.85
C ILE A 272 13.04 -14.52 27.34
N GLN A 273 12.26 -13.63 27.95
CA GLN A 273 11.92 -13.72 29.37
C GLN A 273 11.33 -15.09 29.73
N ARG A 274 10.50 -15.63 28.84
CA ARG A 274 9.87 -16.93 28.98
C ARG A 274 10.83 -18.10 28.73
N TRP A 275 11.70 -17.99 27.73
CA TRP A 275 12.72 -19.01 27.45
C TRP A 275 13.61 -19.26 28.66
N PHE A 276 13.97 -18.19 29.37
CA PHE A 276 14.82 -18.22 30.56
C PHE A 276 14.04 -18.33 31.89
N GLU A 277 12.71 -18.55 31.83
CA GLU A 277 11.86 -18.71 33.02
C GLU A 277 12.10 -20.09 33.67
N PRO A 278 12.39 -20.16 34.98
CA PRO A 278 12.76 -21.40 35.63
C PRO A 278 11.54 -22.32 35.78
N LYS A 279 11.56 -23.49 35.13
CA LYS A 279 10.46 -24.46 35.24
C LYS A 279 10.57 -25.37 36.46
N ILE A 280 11.74 -25.94 36.79
CA ILE A 280 12.01 -26.72 38.03
C ILE A 280 13.53 -26.78 38.29
N LEU A 281 14.16 -25.83 39.00
CA LEU A 281 15.58 -25.93 39.43
C LEU A 281 15.84 -25.20 40.77
N ASN A 282 16.93 -25.56 41.46
CA ASN A 282 17.38 -24.98 42.74
C ASN A 282 17.51 -23.44 42.70
N LEU A 283 17.19 -22.74 43.81
CA LEU A 283 17.16 -21.27 43.94
C LEU A 283 18.38 -20.52 43.33
N GLY A 284 19.59 -21.09 43.42
CA GLY A 284 20.80 -20.49 42.85
C GLY A 284 20.84 -20.48 41.32
N GLN A 285 20.33 -21.53 40.65
CA GLN A 285 20.26 -21.62 39.19
C GLN A 285 19.09 -20.81 38.60
N GLN A 286 18.08 -20.51 39.43
CA GLN A 286 16.95 -19.65 39.04
C GLN A 286 17.37 -18.20 38.84
N GLN A 287 18.23 -17.67 39.73
CA GLN A 287 18.71 -16.29 39.62
C GLN A 287 19.64 -16.11 38.41
N THR A 288 20.50 -17.08 38.12
CA THR A 288 21.41 -17.03 36.96
C THR A 288 20.65 -17.09 35.64
N SER A 289 19.67 -17.98 35.48
CA SER A 289 18.85 -18.05 34.25
C SER A 289 18.08 -16.75 33.98
N LYS A 290 17.43 -16.21 35.02
CA LYS A 290 16.68 -14.95 34.89
C LYS A 290 17.60 -13.76 34.59
N ALA A 291 18.78 -13.71 35.20
CA ALA A 291 19.80 -12.70 34.91
C ALA A 291 20.28 -12.79 33.46
N LEU A 292 20.56 -13.99 32.94
CA LEU A 292 20.96 -14.20 31.55
C LEU A 292 19.91 -13.67 30.55
N GLY A 293 18.63 -13.95 30.79
CA GLY A 293 17.55 -13.41 29.96
C GLY A 293 17.43 -11.88 30.03
N GLN A 294 17.63 -11.29 31.22
CA GLN A 294 17.63 -9.83 31.38
C GLN A 294 18.81 -9.18 30.66
N THR A 295 20.02 -9.73 30.78
CA THR A 295 21.22 -9.25 30.08
C THR A 295 21.04 -9.35 28.57
N LEU A 296 20.49 -10.46 28.06
CA LEU A 296 20.19 -10.60 26.63
C LEU A 296 19.22 -9.53 26.13
N CYS A 297 18.13 -9.28 26.86
CA CYS A 297 17.20 -8.20 26.52
C CYS A 297 17.87 -6.82 26.56
N GLN A 298 18.75 -6.55 27.53
CA GLN A 298 19.47 -5.29 27.63
C GLN A 298 20.42 -5.08 26.45
N VAL A 299 21.14 -6.12 26.05
CA VAL A 299 22.02 -6.12 24.88
C VAL A 299 21.23 -5.85 23.60
N LEU A 300 20.16 -6.60 23.35
CA LEU A 300 19.33 -6.42 22.14
C LEU A 300 18.56 -5.08 22.11
N SER A 301 18.44 -4.40 23.26
CA SER A 301 17.87 -3.04 23.33
C SER A 301 18.84 -1.98 22.81
N GLN A 302 20.14 -2.28 22.70
CA GLN A 302 21.14 -1.31 22.26
C GLN A 302 20.95 -0.94 20.78
N PRO A 303 21.03 0.35 20.40
CA PRO A 303 20.83 0.80 19.02
C PRO A 303 21.77 0.12 18.00
N ARG A 304 23.01 -0.17 18.42
CA ARG A 304 24.08 -0.76 17.59
C ARG A 304 23.81 -2.20 17.11
N ILE A 305 22.80 -2.86 17.67
CA ILE A 305 22.44 -4.26 17.41
C ILE A 305 21.10 -4.33 16.64
N LYS A 306 20.63 -3.22 16.05
CA LYS A 306 19.35 -3.15 15.33
C LYS A 306 19.22 -4.22 14.23
N ALA A 307 20.19 -4.37 13.35
CA ALA A 307 20.16 -5.35 12.25
C ALA A 307 20.08 -6.80 12.76
N ILE A 308 20.84 -7.12 13.82
CA ILE A 308 20.80 -8.44 14.48
C ILE A 308 19.45 -8.67 15.16
N ARG A 309 18.91 -7.66 15.84
CA ARG A 309 17.58 -7.73 16.46
C ARG A 309 16.49 -7.97 15.42
N GLU A 310 16.56 -7.30 14.27
CA GLU A 310 15.64 -7.51 13.14
C GLU A 310 15.77 -8.92 12.57
N ALA A 311 16.98 -9.49 12.47
CA ALA A 311 17.15 -10.88 12.06
C ALA A 311 16.56 -11.90 13.05
N LEU A 312 16.42 -11.53 14.33
CA LEU A 312 15.92 -12.36 15.43
C LEU A 312 14.41 -12.18 15.72
N THR A 313 13.67 -11.46 14.87
CA THR A 313 12.19 -11.39 14.94
C THR A 313 11.54 -12.74 14.64
N ASN A 314 12.23 -13.60 13.90
CA ASN A 314 11.77 -14.95 13.61
C ASN A 314 11.92 -15.85 14.87
N PRO A 315 10.83 -16.47 15.37
CA PRO A 315 10.86 -17.25 16.61
C PRO A 315 11.86 -18.42 16.60
N LEU A 316 12.04 -19.09 15.46
CA LEU A 316 13.02 -20.16 15.31
C LEU A 316 14.45 -19.63 15.48
N ARG A 317 14.79 -18.54 14.78
CA ARG A 317 16.12 -17.92 14.86
C ARG A 317 16.40 -17.41 16.27
N LEU A 318 15.39 -16.83 16.92
CA LEU A 318 15.48 -16.40 18.32
C LEU A 318 15.68 -17.57 19.28
N ALA A 319 15.00 -18.71 19.07
CA ALA A 319 15.17 -19.90 19.89
C ALA A 319 16.58 -20.49 19.79
N LEU A 320 17.10 -20.65 18.56
CA LEU A 320 18.49 -21.09 18.33
C LEU A 320 19.47 -20.11 18.98
N PHE A 321 19.25 -18.80 18.84
CA PHE A 321 20.11 -17.80 19.46
C PHE A 321 20.05 -17.85 21.00
N CYS A 322 18.88 -18.07 21.60
CA CYS A 322 18.74 -18.22 23.04
C CYS A 322 19.49 -19.46 23.57
N ARG A 323 19.52 -20.56 22.81
CA ARG A 323 20.32 -21.76 23.15
C ARG A 323 21.82 -21.44 23.11
N LEU A 324 22.27 -20.76 22.05
CA LEU A 324 23.65 -20.34 21.92
C LEU A 324 24.06 -19.41 23.06
N TRP A 325 23.20 -18.45 23.42
CA TRP A 325 23.41 -17.53 24.53
C TRP A 325 23.48 -18.22 25.90
N GLN A 326 22.72 -19.30 26.11
CA GLN A 326 22.79 -20.11 27.32
C GLN A 326 24.15 -20.77 27.51
N GLN A 327 24.81 -21.13 26.41
CA GLN A 327 26.13 -21.75 26.42
C GLN A 327 27.25 -20.69 26.48
N ASN A 328 27.09 -19.58 25.74
CA ASN A 328 28.12 -18.57 25.52
C ASN A 328 27.55 -17.14 25.67
N PRO A 329 27.33 -16.64 26.90
CA PRO A 329 26.64 -15.38 27.16
C PRO A 329 27.46 -14.11 26.84
N ASP A 330 28.71 -14.24 26.37
CA ASP A 330 29.59 -13.10 26.07
C ASP A 330 29.96 -12.97 24.58
N GLN A 331 29.55 -13.92 23.73
CA GLN A 331 29.87 -13.91 22.30
C GLN A 331 28.71 -13.38 21.46
N LEU A 332 28.69 -12.06 21.24
CA LEU A 332 27.75 -11.44 20.30
C LEU A 332 28.37 -11.36 18.91
N PRO A 333 27.64 -11.78 17.86
CA PRO A 333 28.07 -11.54 16.49
C PRO A 333 28.09 -10.03 16.21
N SER A 334 29.05 -9.56 15.41
CA SER A 334 29.15 -8.14 15.06
C SER A 334 28.35 -7.78 13.80
N THR A 335 28.02 -8.79 12.97
CA THR A 335 27.31 -8.72 11.68
C THR A 335 26.18 -9.76 11.62
N VAL A 336 25.19 -9.56 10.75
CA VAL A 336 24.10 -10.55 10.57
C VAL A 336 24.64 -11.82 9.91
N ALA A 337 25.64 -11.73 9.04
CA ALA A 337 26.30 -12.91 8.46
C ALA A 337 26.96 -13.81 9.51
N GLN A 338 27.63 -13.23 10.51
CA GLN A 338 28.20 -13.99 11.62
C GLN A 338 27.12 -14.66 12.47
N LEU A 339 26.01 -13.95 12.72
CA LEU A 339 24.85 -14.53 13.41
C LEU A 339 24.38 -15.78 12.67
N TYR A 340 24.16 -15.73 11.36
CA TYR A 340 23.68 -16.89 10.61
C TYR A 340 24.67 -18.05 10.61
N GLY A 341 25.99 -17.80 10.53
CA GLY A 341 26.99 -18.87 10.67
C GLY A 341 26.95 -19.56 12.03
N GLN A 342 26.75 -18.77 13.10
CA GLN A 342 26.53 -19.30 14.45
C GLN A 342 25.22 -20.09 14.56
N LEU A 343 24.13 -19.59 13.97
CA LEU A 343 22.82 -20.28 13.95
C LEU A 343 22.86 -21.60 13.18
N VAL A 344 23.58 -21.68 12.05
CA VAL A 344 23.79 -22.92 11.29
C VAL A 344 24.52 -23.95 12.16
N SER A 345 25.55 -23.51 12.89
CA SER A 345 26.31 -24.39 13.80
C SER A 345 25.43 -24.91 14.95
N GLU A 346 24.67 -24.03 15.60
CA GLU A 346 23.72 -24.42 16.66
C GLU A 346 22.59 -25.33 16.11
N PHE A 347 22.15 -25.10 14.88
CA PHE A 347 21.14 -25.95 14.23
C PHE A 347 21.61 -27.40 14.10
N TYR A 348 22.86 -27.62 13.67
CA TYR A 348 23.45 -28.97 13.62
C TYR A 348 23.56 -29.61 15.00
N GLN A 349 24.01 -28.85 16.01
CA GLN A 349 24.10 -29.34 17.39
C GLN A 349 22.73 -29.73 17.94
N TRP A 350 21.70 -28.92 17.66
CA TRP A 350 20.34 -29.19 18.06
C TRP A 350 19.76 -30.44 17.37
N GLN A 351 20.06 -30.64 16.08
CA GLN A 351 19.63 -31.84 15.34
C GLN A 351 20.43 -33.10 15.67
N ALA A 352 21.57 -32.99 16.36
CA ALA A 352 22.46 -34.12 16.65
C ALA A 352 21.77 -35.24 17.46
N GLU A 353 20.74 -34.92 18.26
CA GLU A 353 19.94 -35.90 19.00
C GLU A 353 19.11 -36.82 18.07
N LYS A 354 18.73 -36.34 16.88
CA LYS A 354 17.90 -37.07 15.91
C LYS A 354 18.72 -37.62 14.74
N ILE A 355 19.71 -36.86 14.28
CA ILE A 355 20.52 -37.16 13.11
C ILE A 355 21.99 -36.90 13.48
N GLN A 356 22.77 -37.96 13.64
CA GLN A 356 24.19 -37.85 13.93
C GLN A 356 24.95 -37.40 12.67
N THR A 357 25.72 -36.30 12.79
CA THR A 357 26.55 -35.76 11.71
C THR A 357 27.98 -35.53 12.19
N THR A 358 28.97 -35.80 11.34
CA THR A 358 30.38 -35.46 11.63
C THR A 358 30.71 -34.04 11.15
N PRO A 359 31.73 -33.37 11.72
CA PRO A 359 32.15 -32.05 11.25
C PRO A 359 32.51 -32.01 9.76
N GLU A 360 33.16 -33.07 9.25
CA GLU A 360 33.50 -33.19 7.83
C GLU A 360 32.25 -33.26 6.94
N GLN A 361 31.22 -34.01 7.36
CA GLN A 361 29.94 -34.09 6.65
C GLN A 361 29.21 -32.76 6.65
N GLN A 362 29.24 -32.02 7.78
CA GLN A 362 28.63 -30.69 7.87
C GLN A 362 29.31 -29.71 6.92
N GLN A 363 30.65 -29.73 6.85
CA GLN A 363 31.41 -28.87 5.94
C GLN A 363 31.09 -29.19 4.47
N GLN A 364 31.17 -30.48 4.08
CA GLN A 364 30.84 -30.92 2.73
C GLN A 364 29.40 -30.56 2.32
N LEU A 365 28.45 -30.76 3.23
CA LEU A 365 27.05 -30.40 3.01
C LEU A 365 26.88 -28.89 2.84
N ASN A 366 27.47 -28.08 3.72
CA ASN A 366 27.37 -26.61 3.64
C ASN A 366 27.97 -26.07 2.34
N THR A 367 29.10 -26.60 1.87
CA THR A 367 29.70 -26.23 0.58
C THR A 367 28.78 -26.59 -0.59
N ALA A 368 28.21 -27.80 -0.59
CA ALA A 368 27.27 -28.21 -1.63
C ALA A 368 25.99 -27.35 -1.63
N LEU A 369 25.44 -27.06 -0.45
CA LEU A 369 24.29 -26.16 -0.30
C LEU A 369 24.60 -24.74 -0.76
N ALA A 370 25.81 -24.23 -0.52
CA ALA A 370 26.23 -22.90 -0.97
C ALA A 370 26.23 -22.77 -2.49
N ILE A 371 26.85 -23.73 -3.20
CA ILE A 371 26.90 -23.75 -4.67
C ILE A 371 25.48 -23.87 -5.25
N LEU A 372 24.67 -24.74 -4.66
CA LEU A 372 23.30 -25.00 -5.07
C LEU A 372 22.40 -23.79 -4.83
N ALA A 373 22.55 -23.10 -3.69
CA ALA A 373 21.89 -21.83 -3.43
C ALA A 373 22.25 -20.78 -4.48
N LEU A 374 23.54 -20.58 -4.77
CA LEU A 374 23.97 -19.60 -5.77
C LEU A 374 23.38 -19.91 -7.16
N LYS A 375 23.42 -21.18 -7.61
CA LYS A 375 22.80 -21.58 -8.88
C LYS A 375 21.28 -21.32 -8.91
N SER A 376 20.58 -21.48 -7.79
CA SER A 376 19.13 -21.21 -7.72
C SER A 376 18.78 -19.75 -7.99
N TYR A 377 19.68 -18.81 -7.69
CA TYR A 377 19.49 -17.39 -7.95
C TYR A 377 20.00 -16.95 -9.34
N GLN A 378 20.87 -17.75 -9.96
CA GLN A 378 21.39 -17.50 -11.32
C GLN A 378 20.47 -18.05 -12.42
N GLN A 379 19.68 -19.09 -12.14
CA GLN A 379 18.71 -19.65 -13.08
C GLN A 379 17.47 -18.75 -13.09
N ASP A 380 17.27 -18.03 -14.20
CA ASP A 380 16.18 -17.07 -14.38
C ASP A 380 14.80 -17.75 -14.33
N GLN A 381 14.19 -17.74 -13.14
CA GLN A 381 12.77 -17.97 -12.90
C GLN A 381 12.46 -17.50 -11.47
N LYS A 382 11.40 -16.68 -11.35
CA LYS A 382 10.93 -15.93 -10.17
C LYS A 382 10.67 -16.74 -8.87
N ARG A 383 11.19 -17.97 -8.73
CA ARG A 383 10.78 -18.95 -7.70
C ARG A 383 11.92 -19.67 -6.96
N ALA A 384 13.21 -19.41 -7.24
CA ALA A 384 14.34 -20.08 -6.57
C ALA A 384 14.20 -21.63 -6.54
N ILE A 385 13.70 -22.20 -7.65
CA ILE A 385 13.46 -23.63 -7.81
C ILE A 385 14.70 -24.28 -8.40
N LEU A 386 15.05 -25.46 -7.89
CA LEU A 386 16.19 -26.26 -8.33
C LEU A 386 15.71 -27.51 -9.06
N THR A 387 16.18 -27.71 -10.29
CA THR A 387 15.87 -28.92 -11.07
C THR A 387 16.60 -30.14 -10.54
N GLN A 388 16.05 -31.34 -10.73
CA GLN A 388 16.69 -32.60 -10.33
C GLN A 388 18.08 -32.72 -10.94
N LYS A 389 18.22 -32.34 -12.21
CA LYS A 389 19.51 -32.28 -12.90
C LYS A 389 20.53 -31.43 -12.14
N THR A 390 20.17 -30.21 -11.76
CA THR A 390 21.07 -29.29 -11.02
C THR A 390 21.48 -29.86 -9.66
N VAL A 391 20.51 -30.46 -8.94
CA VAL A 391 20.76 -31.12 -7.65
C VAL A 391 21.68 -32.33 -7.81
N ARG A 392 21.46 -33.16 -8.83
CA ARG A 392 22.29 -34.34 -9.15
C ARG A 392 23.72 -33.95 -9.51
N GLU A 393 23.91 -32.91 -10.31
CA GLU A 393 25.24 -32.42 -10.71
C GLU A 393 26.09 -31.97 -9.51
N ILE A 394 25.47 -31.35 -8.50
CA ILE A 394 26.20 -30.79 -7.34
C ILE A 394 26.31 -31.80 -6.19
N LEU A 395 25.20 -32.45 -5.84
CA LEU A 395 25.13 -33.32 -4.67
C LEU A 395 25.44 -34.79 -5.01
N GLY A 396 25.21 -35.26 -6.24
CA GLY A 396 25.38 -36.65 -6.69
C GLY A 396 24.11 -37.51 -6.62
N GLU A 397 23.92 -38.43 -7.58
CA GLU A 397 22.67 -39.22 -7.79
C GLU A 397 22.23 -40.11 -6.61
N ASP A 398 23.17 -40.59 -5.78
CA ASP A 398 22.93 -41.45 -4.60
C ASP A 398 23.64 -40.95 -3.33
N SER A 399 23.98 -39.67 -3.32
CA SER A 399 24.86 -39.12 -2.31
C SER A 399 24.23 -39.11 -0.92
N SER A 400 25.03 -39.54 0.05
CA SER A 400 24.74 -39.36 1.47
C SER A 400 24.39 -37.90 1.80
N LEU A 401 24.95 -36.93 1.06
CA LEU A 401 24.70 -35.50 1.26
C LEU A 401 23.29 -35.07 0.86
N LEU A 402 22.72 -35.59 -0.24
CA LEU A 402 21.34 -35.27 -0.62
C LEU A 402 20.36 -35.84 0.41
N ARG A 403 20.59 -37.09 0.86
CA ARG A 403 19.80 -37.70 1.94
C ARG A 403 19.89 -36.88 3.22
N LEU A 404 21.11 -36.43 3.57
CA LEU A 404 21.35 -35.59 4.74
C LEU A 404 20.63 -34.24 4.62
N ALA A 405 20.69 -33.57 3.47
CA ALA A 405 20.02 -32.30 3.21
C ALA A 405 18.49 -32.39 3.37
N LEU A 406 17.88 -33.48 2.89
CA LEU A 406 16.45 -33.73 2.98
C LEU A 406 16.01 -34.17 4.39
N GLN A 407 16.85 -34.94 5.10
CA GLN A 407 16.61 -35.35 6.49
C GLN A 407 16.67 -34.15 7.45
N LEU A 408 17.68 -33.29 7.28
CA LEU A 408 17.85 -32.06 8.05
C LEU A 408 16.89 -30.94 7.62
N LYS A 409 16.12 -31.14 6.54
CA LYS A 409 15.16 -30.16 6.01
C LYS A 409 15.79 -28.85 5.57
N TRP A 410 17.06 -28.87 5.14
CA TRP A 410 17.65 -27.75 4.41
C TRP A 410 16.99 -27.59 3.03
N LEU A 411 16.70 -28.71 2.38
CA LEU A 411 15.98 -28.78 1.10
C LEU A 411 14.64 -29.51 1.25
N VAL A 412 13.65 -29.08 0.46
CA VAL A 412 12.32 -29.69 0.35
C VAL A 412 12.04 -29.98 -1.12
N LYS A 413 11.44 -31.15 -1.41
CA LYS A 413 11.01 -31.57 -2.75
C LYS A 413 9.66 -30.91 -3.06
N THR A 414 9.53 -30.20 -4.18
CA THR A 414 8.35 -29.35 -4.50
C THR A 414 7.41 -29.92 -5.56
N GLY A 415 7.85 -30.90 -6.36
CA GLY A 415 7.00 -31.56 -7.39
C GLY A 415 7.63 -31.60 -8.79
N ILE A 416 6.81 -31.91 -9.80
CA ILE A 416 7.19 -31.94 -11.22
C ILE A 416 6.51 -30.78 -11.95
N PHE A 417 7.29 -29.89 -12.56
CA PHE A 417 6.77 -28.79 -13.38
C PHE A 417 7.09 -29.07 -14.86
N ILE A 418 6.08 -29.02 -15.74
CA ILE A 418 6.11 -29.03 -17.22
C ILE A 418 5.92 -30.41 -17.91
N GLN A 419 5.24 -30.38 -19.07
CA GLN A 419 4.81 -31.50 -19.92
C GLN A 419 5.94 -32.23 -20.68
N ASP A 420 7.16 -31.68 -20.74
CA ASP A 420 8.22 -32.19 -21.64
C ASP A 420 9.31 -33.04 -20.93
N SER A 421 9.46 -32.98 -19.60
CA SER A 421 10.29 -33.93 -18.84
C SER A 421 9.86 -34.05 -17.36
N PRO A 422 9.57 -35.27 -16.85
CA PRO A 422 9.15 -35.47 -15.47
C PRO A 422 10.35 -35.45 -14.50
N GLU A 423 10.93 -34.27 -14.25
CA GLU A 423 12.02 -34.10 -13.28
C GLU A 423 11.52 -33.59 -11.92
N ASN A 424 12.10 -34.11 -10.83
CA ASN A 424 11.81 -33.65 -9.47
C ASN A 424 12.43 -32.28 -9.20
N HIS A 425 11.66 -31.35 -8.66
CA HIS A 425 12.16 -30.03 -8.27
C HIS A 425 12.37 -29.92 -6.76
N TYR A 426 13.32 -29.08 -6.36
CA TYR A 426 13.72 -28.85 -4.96
C TYR A 426 13.76 -27.35 -4.66
N ARG A 427 13.63 -26.99 -3.37
CA ARG A 427 13.83 -25.62 -2.88
C ARG A 427 14.42 -25.60 -1.47
N PHE A 428 14.99 -24.46 -1.07
CA PHE A 428 15.38 -24.24 0.32
C PHE A 428 14.15 -24.06 1.22
N ASN A 429 14.19 -24.68 2.40
CA ASN A 429 13.09 -24.62 3.37
C ASN A 429 12.93 -23.22 3.99
N ASP A 430 14.04 -22.52 4.23
CA ASP A 430 14.07 -21.12 4.67
C ASP A 430 14.86 -20.30 3.64
N ARG A 431 14.22 -19.26 3.11
CA ARG A 431 14.77 -18.40 2.07
C ARG A 431 15.98 -17.60 2.54
N THR A 432 15.98 -17.12 3.78
CA THR A 432 17.08 -16.29 4.31
C THR A 432 18.32 -17.15 4.58
N PHE A 433 18.15 -18.39 5.07
CA PHE A 433 19.25 -19.36 5.11
C PHE A 433 19.76 -19.70 3.71
N GLY A 434 18.87 -19.82 2.71
CA GLY A 434 19.26 -19.95 1.30
C GLY A 434 20.12 -18.78 0.81
N GLN A 435 19.75 -17.54 1.12
CA GLN A 435 20.56 -16.35 0.79
C GLN A 435 21.91 -16.35 1.50
N TYR A 436 21.95 -16.75 2.77
CA TYR A 436 23.21 -16.91 3.51
C TYR A 436 24.12 -17.95 2.84
N PHE A 437 23.62 -19.14 2.51
CA PHE A 437 24.38 -20.15 1.79
C PHE A 437 24.85 -19.66 0.41
N ALA A 438 23.99 -18.99 -0.35
CA ALA A 438 24.37 -18.40 -1.64
C ALA A 438 25.52 -17.40 -1.47
N SER A 439 25.50 -16.60 -0.42
CA SER A 439 26.56 -15.63 -0.14
C SER A 439 27.92 -16.29 0.09
N LEU A 440 27.96 -17.50 0.66
CA LEU A 440 29.19 -18.26 0.92
C LEU A 440 29.86 -18.75 -0.36
N ALA A 441 29.09 -19.02 -1.41
CA ALA A 441 29.62 -19.47 -2.71
C ALA A 441 30.12 -18.32 -3.60
N VAL A 442 29.84 -17.06 -3.25
CA VAL A 442 30.38 -15.90 -3.97
C VAL A 442 31.76 -15.57 -3.41
N GLU A 443 32.79 -15.85 -4.21
CA GLU A 443 34.18 -15.49 -3.87
C GLU A 443 34.53 -14.07 -4.36
N ASP A 444 34.12 -13.71 -5.57
CA ASP A 444 34.40 -12.42 -6.20
C ASP A 444 33.12 -11.56 -6.29
N TRP A 445 33.21 -10.33 -5.79
CA TRP A 445 32.12 -9.34 -5.83
C TRP A 445 31.77 -8.88 -7.24
N GLN A 446 32.67 -9.07 -8.22
CA GLN A 446 32.41 -8.73 -9.63
C GLN A 446 31.19 -9.47 -10.19
N LEU A 447 30.87 -10.65 -9.64
CA LEU A 447 29.65 -11.40 -9.96
C LEU A 447 28.38 -10.55 -9.77
N PHE A 448 28.38 -9.61 -8.81
CA PHE A 448 27.22 -8.78 -8.53
C PHE A 448 27.01 -7.67 -9.56
N LEU A 449 28.05 -7.26 -10.28
CA LEU A 449 27.98 -6.14 -11.22
C LEU A 449 27.73 -6.56 -12.67
N ASN A 450 28.04 -7.81 -13.05
CA ASN A 450 27.88 -8.37 -14.40
C ASN A 450 28.32 -7.48 -15.59
N HIS A 451 29.08 -6.41 -15.35
CA HIS A 451 29.54 -5.48 -16.37
C HIS A 451 31.07 -5.37 -16.39
N HIS A 452 31.62 -5.68 -17.55
CA HIS A 452 32.68 -4.84 -18.08
C HIS A 452 32.05 -3.55 -18.62
N PRO A 453 32.67 -2.37 -18.46
CA PRO A 453 32.16 -1.06 -18.95
C PRO A 453 31.88 -0.96 -20.46
N SER A 454 32.18 -2.01 -21.23
CA SER A 454 32.11 -2.06 -22.70
C SER A 454 30.99 -2.96 -23.25
N ARG A 455 30.15 -3.57 -22.40
CA ARG A 455 29.00 -4.41 -22.84
C ARG A 455 27.67 -3.66 -22.72
N THR A 456 26.89 -3.66 -23.80
CA THR A 456 25.51 -3.18 -23.82
C THR A 456 24.57 -4.14 -23.06
N PRO A 457 23.80 -3.69 -22.06
CA PRO A 457 22.80 -4.51 -21.38
C PRO A 457 21.77 -5.08 -22.36
N SER A 458 21.55 -6.39 -22.33
CA SER A 458 20.39 -6.99 -22.98
C SER A 458 19.18 -7.00 -22.02
N GLY A 459 17.96 -6.87 -22.53
CA GLY A 459 16.71 -6.90 -21.74
C GLY A 459 16.44 -8.22 -21.01
N ARG A 460 17.33 -9.20 -21.12
CA ARG A 460 17.29 -10.48 -20.40
C ARG A 460 18.44 -10.64 -19.37
N GLU A 461 19.34 -9.67 -19.26
CA GLU A 461 20.44 -9.73 -18.29
C GLU A 461 19.99 -9.28 -16.91
N VAL A 462 20.23 -10.14 -15.91
CA VAL A 462 19.97 -9.86 -14.50
C VAL A 462 21.19 -9.16 -13.90
N TYR A 463 20.95 -8.01 -13.28
CA TYR A 463 21.94 -7.26 -12.49
C TYR A 463 21.69 -7.51 -11.00
N PRO A 464 22.48 -8.37 -10.33
CA PRO A 464 22.27 -8.68 -8.92
C PRO A 464 22.15 -7.45 -8.00
N ILE A 465 22.92 -6.39 -8.25
CA ILE A 465 22.84 -5.16 -7.43
C ILE A 465 21.50 -4.42 -7.54
N PHE A 466 20.72 -4.63 -8.59
CA PHE A 466 19.40 -4.00 -8.78
C PHE A 466 18.24 -4.96 -8.55
N ASP A 467 18.56 -6.24 -8.34
CA ASP A 467 17.58 -7.24 -7.99
C ASP A 467 17.47 -7.36 -6.45
N ARG A 468 16.31 -7.00 -5.91
CA ARG A 468 16.02 -7.13 -4.47
C ARG A 468 16.17 -8.56 -3.95
N TYR A 469 16.02 -9.59 -4.80
CA TYR A 469 16.27 -10.98 -4.41
C TYR A 469 17.73 -11.22 -4.00
N TRP A 470 18.66 -10.48 -4.62
CA TRP A 470 20.11 -10.55 -4.42
C TRP A 470 20.62 -9.64 -3.30
N TRP A 471 19.89 -8.59 -2.92
CA TRP A 471 20.33 -7.68 -1.85
C TRP A 471 20.65 -8.40 -0.53
N GLY A 472 19.85 -9.39 -0.15
CA GLY A 472 20.15 -10.21 1.03
C GLY A 472 21.47 -10.97 0.91
N ILE A 473 21.78 -11.50 -0.28
CA ILE A 473 23.04 -12.21 -0.57
C ILE A 473 24.22 -11.23 -0.48
N ILE A 474 24.08 -10.04 -1.04
CA ILE A 474 25.11 -8.99 -1.05
C ILE A 474 25.41 -8.50 0.36
N LEU A 475 24.37 -8.25 1.18
CA LEU A 475 24.54 -7.84 2.57
C LEU A 475 25.21 -8.95 3.40
N PHE A 476 24.81 -10.21 3.22
CA PHE A 476 25.51 -11.33 3.85
C PHE A 476 26.98 -11.41 3.43
N TRP A 477 27.27 -11.20 2.14
CA TRP A 477 28.63 -11.21 1.62
C TRP A 477 29.48 -10.09 2.25
N LEU A 478 28.95 -8.88 2.40
CA LEU A 478 29.63 -7.78 3.10
C LEU A 478 29.89 -8.08 4.58
N GLY A 479 29.00 -8.83 5.24
CA GLY A 479 29.12 -9.19 6.65
C GLY A 479 30.06 -10.36 6.96
N ARG A 480 30.52 -11.10 5.94
CA ARG A 480 31.39 -12.29 6.07
C ARG A 480 32.78 -11.94 6.63
N ALA A 481 33.26 -12.69 7.61
CA ALA A 481 34.57 -12.41 8.25
C ALA A 481 35.77 -12.87 7.41
N ASP A 482 35.55 -13.82 6.50
CA ASP A 482 36.57 -14.45 5.66
C ASP A 482 36.92 -13.64 4.39
N ILE A 483 36.08 -12.66 4.02
CA ILE A 483 36.36 -11.73 2.91
C ILE A 483 37.27 -10.60 3.40
N ALA A 484 38.33 -10.31 2.64
CA ALA A 484 39.27 -9.25 2.99
C ALA A 484 38.59 -7.87 3.02
N PRO A 485 38.90 -7.01 4.01
CA PRO A 485 38.35 -5.65 4.06
C PRO A 485 38.60 -4.83 2.78
N THR A 486 39.72 -5.08 2.09
CA THR A 486 40.07 -4.43 0.82
C THR A 486 39.07 -4.74 -0.28
N ASP A 487 38.56 -5.96 -0.36
CA ASP A 487 37.61 -6.38 -1.40
C ASP A 487 36.22 -5.81 -1.12
N LYS A 488 35.83 -5.75 0.16
CA LYS A 488 34.59 -5.09 0.58
C LYS A 488 34.61 -3.60 0.28
N GLU A 489 35.73 -2.94 0.55
CA GLU A 489 35.92 -1.52 0.27
C GLU A 489 35.94 -1.25 -1.23
N ALA A 490 36.60 -2.11 -2.03
CA ALA A 490 36.57 -2.03 -3.48
C ALA A 490 35.14 -2.18 -4.05
N PHE A 491 34.35 -3.12 -3.51
CA PHE A 491 32.96 -3.31 -3.92
C PHE A 491 32.08 -2.11 -3.54
N ILE A 492 32.17 -1.61 -2.31
CA ILE A 492 31.44 -0.40 -1.89
C ILE A 492 31.84 0.79 -2.76
N LYS A 493 33.13 0.93 -3.08
CA LYS A 493 33.61 1.97 -3.99
C LYS A 493 32.97 1.83 -5.38
N ALA A 494 32.92 0.61 -5.92
CA ALA A 494 32.28 0.35 -7.21
C ALA A 494 30.78 0.69 -7.21
N LEU A 495 30.06 0.44 -6.10
CA LEU A 495 28.65 0.82 -5.95
C LEU A 495 28.45 2.34 -5.92
N ILE A 496 29.25 3.09 -5.17
CA ILE A 496 29.09 4.54 -5.05
C ILE A 496 29.54 5.30 -6.30
N THR A 497 30.42 4.69 -7.13
CA THR A 497 30.85 5.23 -8.42
C THR A 497 30.13 4.60 -9.61
N PHE A 498 29.07 3.81 -9.38
CA PHE A 498 28.34 3.16 -10.46
C PHE A 498 27.71 4.20 -11.38
N ASP A 499 27.92 4.06 -12.68
CA ASP A 499 27.34 4.89 -13.73
C ASP A 499 26.40 4.03 -14.57
N ASP A 500 25.12 4.39 -14.58
CA ASP A 500 24.08 3.65 -15.28
C ASP A 500 23.99 3.97 -16.77
N GLY A 501 24.77 4.93 -17.26
CA GLY A 501 24.78 5.38 -18.66
C GLY A 501 23.51 6.13 -19.09
N CYS A 502 22.59 6.41 -18.16
CA CYS A 502 21.28 7.01 -18.41
C CYS A 502 21.27 8.52 -18.10
N GLY A 503 22.33 9.24 -18.48
CA GLY A 503 22.45 10.69 -18.32
C GLY A 503 23.17 11.12 -17.02
N SER A 504 23.04 12.40 -16.68
CA SER A 504 23.63 12.99 -15.45
C SER A 504 22.86 12.63 -14.18
N GLU A 505 21.66 12.10 -14.38
CA GLU A 505 20.66 11.73 -13.40
C GLU A 505 21.04 10.46 -12.63
N ASN A 506 21.70 9.52 -13.31
CA ASN A 506 22.24 8.27 -12.75
C ASN A 506 21.25 7.53 -11.82
N PHE A 507 20.02 7.28 -12.32
CA PHE A 507 18.90 6.70 -11.58
C PHE A 507 19.28 5.42 -10.84
N TYR A 508 19.96 4.49 -11.51
CA TYR A 508 20.38 3.22 -10.93
C TYR A 508 21.67 3.36 -10.13
N GLY A 509 22.54 4.33 -10.42
CA GLY A 509 23.68 4.65 -9.55
C GLY A 509 23.23 5.12 -8.16
N VAL A 510 22.11 5.86 -8.05
CA VAL A 510 21.54 6.20 -6.73
C VAL A 510 21.06 4.94 -6.00
N GLN A 511 20.44 3.99 -6.70
CA GLN A 511 20.03 2.70 -6.09
C GLN A 511 21.25 1.90 -5.61
N ALA A 512 22.32 1.86 -6.41
CA ALA A 512 23.60 1.25 -6.01
C ALA A 512 24.21 1.95 -4.78
N TYR A 513 24.10 3.28 -4.71
CA TYR A 513 24.54 4.09 -3.57
C TYR A 513 23.75 3.75 -2.29
N CYS A 514 22.43 3.54 -2.41
CA CYS A 514 21.60 3.13 -1.28
C CYS A 514 21.94 1.72 -0.80
N LEU A 515 22.26 0.80 -1.72
CA LEU A 515 22.77 -0.54 -1.37
C LEU A 515 24.13 -0.45 -0.65
N ALA A 516 25.03 0.44 -1.10
CA ALA A 516 26.30 0.70 -0.43
C ALA A 516 26.10 1.21 1.01
N ALA A 517 25.16 2.13 1.19
CA ALA A 517 24.76 2.64 2.50
C ALA A 517 24.21 1.52 3.39
N ALA A 518 23.28 0.70 2.89
CA ALA A 518 22.77 -0.46 3.63
C ALA A 518 23.90 -1.42 4.06
N GLY A 519 24.90 -1.60 3.20
CA GLY A 519 26.12 -2.39 3.46
C GLY A 519 26.97 -1.90 4.62
N LEU A 520 26.90 -0.62 5.02
CA LEU A 520 27.65 -0.07 6.17
C LEU A 520 27.27 -0.73 7.50
N SER A 521 26.04 -1.25 7.61
CA SER A 521 25.60 -1.98 8.79
C SER A 521 26.38 -3.31 8.99
N GLU A 522 26.79 -3.93 7.89
CA GLU A 522 27.54 -5.19 7.85
C GLU A 522 29.06 -4.96 7.77
N PHE A 523 29.52 -3.82 7.24
CA PHE A 523 30.94 -3.44 7.18
C PHE A 523 31.25 -2.14 7.95
N LYS A 524 31.22 -2.24 9.28
CA LYS A 524 31.35 -1.12 10.23
C LYS A 524 32.69 -0.35 10.17
N THR A 525 33.74 -0.95 9.61
CA THR A 525 35.08 -0.35 9.49
C THR A 525 35.33 0.32 8.14
N CYS A 526 34.29 0.53 7.33
CA CYS A 526 34.41 1.17 6.02
C CYS A 526 34.95 2.60 6.15
N SER A 527 36.02 2.92 5.41
CA SER A 527 36.61 4.26 5.36
C SER A 527 35.68 5.31 4.72
N LEU A 528 34.82 4.86 3.80
CA LEU A 528 33.89 5.69 3.02
C LEU A 528 32.57 5.99 3.75
N ALA A 529 32.39 5.46 4.98
CA ALA A 529 31.13 5.57 5.70
C ALA A 529 30.70 7.03 5.95
N GLU A 530 31.64 7.90 6.30
CA GLU A 530 31.35 9.33 6.53
C GLU A 530 31.01 10.05 5.22
N GLU A 531 31.73 9.75 4.13
CA GLU A 531 31.47 10.31 2.79
C GLU A 531 30.08 9.93 2.30
N ILE A 532 29.70 8.66 2.44
CA ILE A 532 28.37 8.14 2.07
C ILE A 532 27.28 8.86 2.87
N CYS A 533 27.43 8.99 4.19
CA CYS A 533 26.46 9.70 5.01
C CYS A 533 26.34 11.19 4.64
N GLN A 534 27.46 11.88 4.40
CA GLN A 534 27.47 13.29 3.99
C GLN A 534 26.77 13.49 2.64
N GLN A 535 27.00 12.58 1.68
CA GLN A 535 26.36 12.65 0.37
C GLN A 535 24.85 12.41 0.46
N LEU A 536 24.39 11.45 1.27
CA LEU A 536 22.95 11.23 1.52
C LEU A 536 22.30 12.47 2.14
N ILE A 537 22.93 13.09 3.15
CA ILE A 537 22.45 14.34 3.77
C ILE A 537 22.39 15.48 2.74
N LYS A 538 23.33 15.54 1.79
CA LYS A 538 23.36 16.52 0.70
C LYS A 538 22.26 16.29 -0.34
N TRP A 539 21.95 15.05 -0.68
CA TRP A 539 20.84 14.72 -1.58
C TRP A 539 19.49 15.07 -0.97
N GLU A 540 19.34 14.82 0.32
CA GLU A 540 18.19 15.30 1.09
C GLU A 540 18.09 16.84 1.09
N LYS A 541 19.22 17.56 1.23
CA LYS A 541 19.29 19.04 1.15
C LYS A 541 18.73 19.58 -0.16
N LYS A 542 19.18 19.01 -1.28
CA LYS A 542 18.73 19.42 -2.62
C LYS A 542 17.23 19.19 -2.76
N GLY A 543 16.69 18.13 -2.15
CA GLY A 543 15.28 17.74 -2.15
C GLY A 543 14.27 18.70 -1.50
N VAL A 544 14.72 19.71 -0.75
CA VAL A 544 13.85 20.56 0.11
C VAL A 544 13.78 22.03 -0.34
N GLN A 545 14.61 22.47 -1.29
CA GLN A 545 14.59 23.84 -1.80
C GLN A 545 13.54 24.03 -2.91
N GLY A 546 12.28 24.20 -2.51
CA GLY A 546 11.28 24.88 -3.32
C GLY A 546 11.23 26.37 -2.94
N GLU A 547 11.56 27.27 -3.87
CA GLU A 547 11.25 28.69 -3.70
C GLU A 547 9.71 28.82 -3.63
N ARG A 548 9.19 29.30 -2.51
CA ARG A 548 7.74 29.46 -2.18
C ARG A 548 7.04 28.25 -1.56
N GLY A 549 7.48 27.83 -0.38
CA GLY A 549 6.58 27.34 0.68
C GLY A 549 5.82 26.02 0.45
N SER A 550 5.88 25.40 -0.72
CA SER A 550 5.47 24.01 -0.94
C SER A 550 6.69 23.11 -0.72
N THR A 551 6.61 22.24 0.28
CA THR A 551 7.54 21.11 0.47
C THR A 551 7.31 20.10 -0.65
N LEU A 552 7.85 20.39 -1.82
CA LEU A 552 7.92 19.45 -2.94
C LEU A 552 9.07 18.48 -2.66
N GLU A 553 8.75 17.31 -2.10
CA GLU A 553 9.74 16.28 -1.80
C GLU A 553 10.32 15.71 -3.12
N SER A 554 11.61 15.94 -3.37
CA SER A 554 12.32 15.25 -4.46
C SER A 554 12.33 13.73 -4.19
N PRO A 555 12.11 12.88 -5.21
CA PRO A 555 12.25 11.43 -5.07
C PRO A 555 13.66 11.03 -4.61
N LEU A 556 14.69 11.76 -5.06
CA LEU A 556 16.07 11.56 -4.63
C LEU A 556 16.26 11.90 -3.14
N GLY A 557 15.68 13.02 -2.70
CA GLY A 557 15.71 13.41 -1.29
C GLY A 557 14.95 12.45 -0.38
N THR A 558 13.81 11.93 -0.87
CA THR A 558 12.99 10.93 -0.16
C THR A 558 13.77 9.62 -0.01
N CYS A 559 14.35 9.12 -1.11
CA CYS A 559 15.18 7.92 -1.12
C CYS A 559 16.38 8.03 -0.18
N ALA A 560 17.06 9.19 -0.18
CA ALA A 560 18.17 9.46 0.72
C ALA A 560 17.72 9.49 2.19
N GLY A 561 16.59 10.15 2.50
CA GLY A 561 16.01 10.19 3.84
C GLY A 561 15.58 8.82 4.37
N GLU A 562 14.93 8.01 3.53
CA GLU A 562 14.60 6.61 3.86
C GLU A 562 15.89 5.82 4.17
N THR A 563 16.90 5.90 3.30
CA THR A 563 18.17 5.21 3.50
C THR A 563 18.86 5.64 4.82
N LEU A 564 18.86 6.94 5.14
CA LEU A 564 19.40 7.47 6.40
C LEU A 564 18.69 6.90 7.65
N ASN A 565 17.37 6.66 7.58
CA ASN A 565 16.60 6.09 8.69
C ASN A 565 16.98 4.62 8.99
N HIS A 566 17.48 3.91 7.99
CA HIS A 566 17.88 2.50 8.11
C HIS A 566 19.36 2.33 8.51
N LEU A 567 20.18 3.37 8.38
CA LEU A 567 21.60 3.35 8.80
C LEU A 567 21.79 3.28 10.32
N ASP A 568 22.99 2.86 10.74
CA ASP A 568 23.36 2.80 12.15
C ASP A 568 23.38 4.22 12.75
N HIS A 569 22.42 4.47 13.64
CA HIS A 569 22.14 5.79 14.18
C HIS A 569 23.32 6.52 14.85
N PRO A 570 24.29 5.87 15.54
CA PRO A 570 25.44 6.56 16.12
C PRO A 570 26.35 7.23 15.08
N LEU A 571 26.52 6.63 13.90
CA LEU A 571 27.30 7.22 12.81
C LEU A 571 26.60 8.47 12.28
N VAL A 572 25.31 8.36 11.97
CA VAL A 572 24.48 9.46 11.48
C VAL A 572 24.41 10.61 12.50
N VAL A 573 24.16 10.29 13.78
CA VAL A 573 24.12 11.28 14.87
C VAL A 573 25.47 11.98 15.04
N ARG A 574 26.59 11.25 14.96
CA ARG A 574 27.93 11.86 15.04
C ARG A 574 28.17 12.84 13.90
N THR A 575 27.86 12.45 12.66
CA THR A 575 28.01 13.32 11.49
C THR A 575 27.13 14.57 11.60
N LEU A 576 25.88 14.43 12.08
CA LEU A 576 24.97 15.55 12.29
C LEU A 576 25.41 16.48 13.44
N MET A 577 25.92 15.94 14.55
CA MET A 577 26.42 16.75 15.67
C MET A 577 27.70 17.51 15.29
N ASN A 578 28.62 16.87 14.56
CA ASN A 578 29.80 17.56 14.01
C ASN A 578 29.39 18.75 13.15
N LEU A 579 28.37 18.58 12.30
CA LEU A 579 27.83 19.63 11.44
C LEU A 579 27.19 20.77 12.25
N ILE A 580 26.49 20.49 13.35
CA ILE A 580 25.90 21.52 14.22
C ILE A 580 26.97 22.30 14.99
N GLU A 581 27.96 21.62 15.57
CA GLU A 581 28.93 22.24 16.47
C GLU A 581 30.01 23.03 15.73
N HIS A 582 30.38 22.59 14.51
CA HIS A 582 31.54 23.13 13.78
C HIS A 582 31.18 23.91 12.52
N SER A 583 29.93 23.89 12.05
CA SER A 583 29.56 24.70 10.88
C SER A 583 29.39 26.17 11.27
N GLU A 584 30.01 27.07 10.50
CA GLU A 584 29.82 28.52 10.59
C GLU A 584 28.60 29.00 9.78
N ASP A 585 27.97 28.15 8.96
CA ASP A 585 26.79 28.48 8.16
C ASP A 585 25.49 28.22 8.96
N PRO A 586 24.68 29.26 9.26
CA PRO A 586 23.41 29.11 9.96
C PRO A 586 22.40 28.19 9.25
N GLN A 587 22.50 28.03 7.92
CA GLN A 587 21.63 27.12 7.18
C GLN A 587 22.02 25.65 7.38
N GLU A 588 23.31 25.37 7.46
CA GLU A 588 23.82 24.02 7.77
C GLU A 588 23.47 23.62 9.20
N GLN A 589 23.70 24.50 10.19
CA GLN A 589 23.29 24.24 11.58
C GLN A 589 21.78 23.96 11.68
N LYS A 590 20.94 24.79 11.03
CA LYS A 590 19.48 24.60 11.00
C LYS A 590 19.07 23.28 10.35
N GLN A 591 19.80 22.82 9.34
CA GLN A 591 19.57 21.53 8.70
C GLN A 591 19.97 20.37 9.62
N GLY A 592 21.14 20.46 10.25
CA GLY A 592 21.57 19.48 11.26
C GLY A 592 20.51 19.27 12.34
N PHE A 593 19.92 20.37 12.85
CA PHE A 593 18.81 20.30 13.80
C PHE A 593 17.55 19.65 13.21
N ARG A 594 17.14 20.01 11.98
CA ARG A 594 15.98 19.39 11.32
C ARG A 594 16.12 17.89 11.16
N HIS A 595 17.30 17.43 10.76
CA HIS A 595 17.60 16.02 10.54
C HIS A 595 17.72 15.25 11.84
N LEU A 596 18.31 15.86 12.87
CA LEU A 596 18.26 15.32 14.21
C LEU A 596 16.83 15.20 14.75
N VAL A 597 15.91 16.11 14.41
CA VAL A 597 14.49 15.94 14.77
C VAL A 597 13.85 14.74 14.05
N ALA A 598 14.15 14.56 12.76
CA ALA A 598 13.62 13.45 11.97
C ALA A 598 14.15 12.07 12.43
N VAL A 599 15.45 11.97 12.69
CA VAL A 599 16.15 10.72 13.05
C VAL A 599 16.18 10.50 14.58
N GLY A 600 16.00 11.56 15.36
CA GLY A 600 16.28 11.56 16.79
C GLY A 600 15.13 11.17 17.70
N ARG A 601 13.86 11.16 17.24
CA ARG A 601 12.71 10.88 18.12
C ARG A 601 12.84 9.50 18.79
N GLY A 602 13.04 9.49 20.12
CA GLY A 602 13.29 8.26 20.88
C GLY A 602 14.71 7.66 20.76
N ASN A 603 15.63 8.34 20.09
CA ASN A 603 17.02 7.92 19.93
C ASN A 603 17.87 8.38 21.12
N ALA A 604 18.23 7.43 22.00
CA ALA A 604 19.01 7.69 23.20
C ALA A 604 20.38 8.34 22.91
N SER A 605 21.01 8.03 21.78
CA SER A 605 22.31 8.62 21.41
C SER A 605 22.17 10.09 21.00
N ALA A 606 21.11 10.43 20.24
CA ALA A 606 20.81 11.82 19.89
C ALA A 606 20.43 12.64 21.14
N ILE A 607 19.61 12.09 22.03
CA ILE A 607 19.20 12.73 23.28
C ILE A 607 20.41 13.00 24.19
N ALA A 608 21.30 12.01 24.36
CA ALA A 608 22.51 12.17 25.15
C ALA A 608 23.44 13.24 24.58
N ALA A 609 23.67 13.22 23.26
CA ALA A 609 24.53 14.20 22.59
C ALA A 609 23.97 15.63 22.71
N LEU A 610 22.66 15.83 22.50
CA LEU A 610 22.01 17.13 22.63
C LEU A 610 21.97 17.62 24.09
N THR A 611 21.78 16.73 25.06
CA THR A 611 21.81 17.08 26.48
C THR A 611 23.20 17.58 26.89
N GLN A 612 24.26 16.87 26.47
CA GLN A 612 25.63 17.30 26.69
C GLN A 612 25.93 18.65 26.01
N CYS A 613 25.47 18.82 24.77
CA CYS A 613 25.65 20.07 24.01
C CYS A 613 24.95 21.27 24.70
N LEU A 614 23.80 21.04 25.35
CA LEU A 614 23.06 22.08 26.08
C LEU A 614 23.85 22.61 27.29
N ASP A 615 24.63 21.75 27.95
CA ASP A 615 25.48 22.10 29.09
C ASP A 615 26.79 22.80 28.67
N THR A 616 27.38 22.40 27.53
CA THR A 616 28.68 22.91 27.07
C THR A 616 28.61 24.18 26.23
N THR A 617 27.44 24.50 25.67
CA THR A 617 27.28 25.61 24.71
C THR A 617 27.24 26.99 25.41
N PRO A 618 28.14 27.93 25.06
CA PRO A 618 28.15 29.28 25.65
C PRO A 618 27.17 30.26 24.95
N SER A 619 26.78 30.00 23.70
CA SER A 619 25.88 30.87 22.93
C SER A 619 24.42 30.73 23.40
N PRO A 620 23.76 31.82 23.86
CA PRO A 620 22.35 31.77 24.25
C PRO A 620 21.41 31.36 23.11
N ALA A 621 21.72 31.77 21.88
CA ALA A 621 20.92 31.44 20.69
C ALA A 621 21.02 29.95 20.34
N LEU A 622 22.23 29.37 20.40
CA LEU A 622 22.44 27.95 20.12
C LEU A 622 21.87 27.08 21.24
N ARG A 623 22.03 27.48 22.52
CA ARG A 623 21.41 26.79 23.67
C ARG A 623 19.89 26.70 23.52
N TRP A 624 19.27 27.74 22.97
CA TRP A 624 17.83 27.77 22.70
C TRP A 624 17.41 26.81 21.57
N GLN A 625 18.17 26.78 20.47
CA GLN A 625 17.92 25.85 19.35
C GLN A 625 18.16 24.38 19.75
N VAL A 626 19.16 24.11 20.59
CA VAL A 626 19.41 22.78 21.17
C VAL A 626 18.26 22.38 22.08
N ALA A 627 17.79 23.26 22.97
CA ALA A 627 16.64 22.99 23.85
C ALA A 627 15.34 22.75 23.05
N GLU A 628 15.11 23.52 21.98
CA GLU A 628 13.94 23.34 21.11
C GLU A 628 14.01 21.98 20.37
N THR A 629 15.18 21.64 19.84
CA THR A 629 15.40 20.36 19.14
C THR A 629 15.26 19.18 20.09
N LEU A 630 15.86 19.27 21.28
CA LEU A 630 15.74 18.26 22.33
C LEU A 630 14.28 18.05 22.74
N GLY A 631 13.51 19.13 22.91
CA GLY A 631 12.09 19.04 23.23
C GLY A 631 11.20 18.48 22.11
N LYS A 632 11.60 18.60 20.83
CA LYS A 632 10.92 17.94 19.70
C LYS A 632 11.22 16.44 19.64
N ILE A 633 12.45 16.06 19.98
CA ILE A 633 12.95 14.68 19.96
C ILE A 633 12.47 13.88 21.17
N ASP A 634 12.46 14.52 22.34
CA ASP A 634 12.08 13.96 23.63
C ASP A 634 11.04 14.87 24.31
N PRO A 635 9.76 14.80 23.88
CA PRO A 635 8.69 15.59 24.49
C PRO A 635 8.56 15.27 25.98
N GLY A 636 8.75 16.27 26.85
CA GLY A 636 8.79 16.08 28.30
C GLY A 636 10.20 16.10 28.91
N ASN A 637 11.26 16.28 28.11
CA ASN A 637 12.63 16.37 28.60
C ASN A 637 12.81 17.54 29.60
N ASN A 638 13.19 17.21 30.84
CA ASN A 638 13.31 18.19 31.91
C ASN A 638 14.41 19.23 31.67
N ALA A 639 15.50 18.89 30.99
CA ALA A 639 16.58 19.85 30.69
C ALA A 639 16.12 20.92 29.70
N ALA A 640 15.39 20.51 28.65
CA ALA A 640 14.77 21.44 27.70
C ALA A 640 13.73 22.33 28.40
N ILE A 641 12.82 21.75 29.20
CA ILE A 641 11.77 22.48 29.90
C ILE A 641 12.35 23.51 30.89
N ASN A 642 13.33 23.12 31.70
CA ASN A 642 13.96 24.02 32.67
C ASN A 642 14.65 25.21 31.99
N THR A 643 15.21 25.01 30.80
CA THR A 643 15.83 26.09 30.00
C THR A 643 14.79 27.14 29.60
N PHE A 644 13.60 26.72 29.17
CA PHE A 644 12.53 27.66 28.82
C PHE A 644 11.85 28.29 30.04
N ILE A 645 11.74 27.59 31.18
CA ILE A 645 11.27 28.17 32.45
C ILE A 645 12.22 29.28 32.90
N HIS A 646 13.52 29.03 32.89
CA HIS A 646 14.53 30.03 33.23
C HIS A 646 14.47 31.25 32.29
N LEU A 647 14.16 31.05 31.00
CA LEU A 647 13.94 32.13 30.06
C LEU A 647 12.67 32.96 30.39
N LEU A 648 11.58 32.30 30.81
CA LEU A 648 10.35 32.99 31.23
C LEU A 648 10.55 33.85 32.49
N GLU A 649 11.25 33.31 33.49
CA GLU A 649 11.42 33.96 34.80
C GLU A 649 12.42 35.12 34.75
N ASN A 650 13.50 34.99 33.96
CA ASN A 650 14.61 35.94 33.97
C ASN A 650 14.64 36.90 32.76
N ALA A 651 13.64 36.83 31.87
CA ALA A 651 13.55 37.71 30.72
C ALA A 651 13.23 39.16 31.12
N ASN A 652 14.03 40.10 30.61
CA ASN A 652 13.88 41.55 30.84
C ASN A 652 12.84 42.21 29.91
N SER A 653 12.39 41.53 28.86
CA SER A 653 11.42 42.04 27.88
C SER A 653 10.30 41.06 27.60
N ASP A 654 9.10 41.57 27.33
CA ASP A 654 7.93 40.76 26.95
C ASP A 654 8.19 39.96 25.65
N GLN A 655 9.01 40.48 24.74
CA GLN A 655 9.42 39.76 23.53
C GLN A 655 10.29 38.54 23.85
N SER A 656 11.17 38.62 24.86
CA SER A 656 11.99 37.47 25.29
C SER A 656 11.14 36.41 25.99
N ARG A 657 10.11 36.82 26.75
CA ARG A 657 9.10 35.89 27.33
C ARG A 657 8.24 35.24 26.24
N GLN A 658 7.87 35.99 25.20
CA GLN A 658 7.09 35.47 24.07
C GLN A 658 7.75 34.27 23.40
N MET A 659 9.08 34.29 23.29
CA MET A 659 9.84 33.20 22.69
C MET A 659 9.67 31.89 23.48
N ALA A 660 9.56 31.94 24.81
CA ALA A 660 9.45 30.72 25.63
C ALA A 660 8.08 30.03 25.57
N PHE A 661 6.98 30.76 25.29
CA PHE A 661 5.63 30.18 25.31
C PHE A 661 5.43 29.12 24.22
N SER A 662 5.88 29.38 22.98
CA SER A 662 5.66 28.45 21.84
C SER A 662 6.35 27.09 22.03
N PRO A 663 7.62 27.02 22.48
CA PRO A 663 8.24 25.76 22.86
C PRO A 663 7.54 25.08 24.04
N LEU A 664 7.20 25.81 25.12
CA LEU A 664 6.55 25.25 26.30
C LEU A 664 5.16 24.66 26.01
N GLU A 665 4.39 25.26 25.10
CA GLU A 665 3.11 24.71 24.62
C GLU A 665 3.28 23.33 23.96
N LYS A 666 4.44 23.10 23.32
CA LYS A 666 4.74 21.84 22.62
C LYS A 666 5.31 20.78 23.56
N ILE A 667 6.18 21.18 24.50
CA ILE A 667 7.00 20.24 25.28
C ILE A 667 6.60 20.15 26.76
N GLY A 668 5.90 21.16 27.28
CA GLY A 668 5.54 21.31 28.69
C GLY A 668 4.17 20.75 29.06
N LYS A 669 3.52 19.99 28.17
CA LYS A 669 2.22 19.36 28.45
C LYS A 669 2.32 18.50 29.72
N GLN A 670 1.41 18.70 30.66
CA GLN A 670 1.37 17.99 31.95
C GLN A 670 2.62 18.17 32.84
N ASN A 671 3.52 19.11 32.53
CA ASN A 671 4.70 19.38 33.34
C ASN A 671 4.34 20.31 34.52
N LEU A 672 4.29 19.73 35.72
CA LEU A 672 3.95 20.46 36.95
C LEU A 672 4.85 21.69 37.22
N PRO A 673 6.19 21.62 37.04
CA PRO A 673 7.06 22.81 37.12
C PRO A 673 6.64 23.95 36.19
N THR A 674 6.33 23.68 34.92
CA THR A 674 5.88 24.72 33.97
C THR A 674 4.56 25.35 34.42
N ILE A 675 3.59 24.54 34.84
CA ILE A 675 2.29 25.03 35.31
C ILE A 675 2.46 25.93 36.54
N LYS A 676 3.32 25.54 37.49
CA LYS A 676 3.62 26.36 38.68
C LYS A 676 4.26 27.70 38.31
N ALA A 677 5.22 27.71 37.40
CA ALA A 677 5.88 28.95 36.95
C ALA A 677 4.87 29.92 36.28
N LEU A 678 4.01 29.41 35.37
CA LEU A 678 2.97 30.23 34.74
C LEU A 678 1.94 30.77 35.74
N VAL A 679 1.53 29.94 36.71
CA VAL A 679 0.63 30.35 37.78
C VAL A 679 1.26 31.44 38.65
N GLN A 680 2.54 31.32 39.02
CA GLN A 680 3.24 32.34 39.79
C GLN A 680 3.30 33.68 39.04
N LEU A 681 3.52 33.65 37.72
CA LEU A 681 3.50 34.85 36.87
C LEU A 681 2.11 35.51 36.77
N LEU A 682 1.01 34.75 36.85
CA LEU A 682 -0.36 35.30 36.89
C LEU A 682 -0.66 36.09 38.17
N HIS A 683 -0.03 35.74 39.30
CA HIS A 683 -0.23 36.43 40.57
C HIS A 683 0.56 37.75 40.67
N GLN A 684 1.51 37.98 39.75
CA GLN A 684 2.30 39.20 39.71
C GLN A 684 1.55 40.33 38.96
N PRO A 685 1.81 41.61 39.27
CA PRO A 685 1.25 42.75 38.54
C PRO A 685 1.82 42.80 37.11
N THR A 686 1.16 42.12 36.19
CA THR A 686 1.54 41.97 34.78
C THR A 686 0.60 42.74 33.84
N SER A 687 1.06 43.05 32.63
CA SER A 687 0.27 43.70 31.58
C SER A 687 -0.91 42.81 31.14
N ILE A 688 -2.00 43.42 30.67
CA ILE A 688 -3.20 42.70 30.18
C ILE A 688 -2.84 41.74 29.04
N SER A 689 -1.93 42.16 28.14
CA SER A 689 -1.42 41.34 27.04
C SER A 689 -0.64 40.12 27.53
N LEU A 690 0.21 40.26 28.54
CA LEU A 690 0.97 39.15 29.12
C LEU A 690 0.05 38.18 29.88
N ARG A 691 -0.92 38.68 30.65
CA ARG A 691 -1.93 37.84 31.32
C ARG A 691 -2.70 36.97 30.34
N ARG A 692 -3.16 37.56 29.23
CA ARG A 692 -3.84 36.82 28.16
C ARG A 692 -2.95 35.74 27.57
N ARG A 693 -1.66 36.02 27.32
CA ARG A 693 -0.73 35.03 26.77
C ARG A 693 -0.46 33.88 27.76
N ILE A 694 -0.39 34.17 29.06
CA ILE A 694 -0.21 33.14 30.10
C ILE A 694 -1.45 32.24 30.16
N LEU A 695 -2.66 32.82 30.16
CA LEU A 695 -3.91 32.04 30.12
C LEU A 695 -3.97 31.16 28.87
N GLN A 696 -3.65 31.69 27.68
CA GLN A 696 -3.57 30.91 26.44
C GLN A 696 -2.55 29.77 26.50
N CYS A 697 -1.39 29.99 27.14
CA CYS A 697 -0.42 28.92 27.31
C CYS A 697 -0.93 27.84 28.29
N LEU A 698 -1.60 28.24 29.37
CA LEU A 698 -2.27 27.33 30.31
C LEU A 698 -3.40 26.52 29.64
N GLU A 699 -4.13 27.09 28.68
CA GLU A 699 -5.12 26.35 27.88
C GLU A 699 -4.47 25.13 27.20
N VAL A 700 -3.24 25.26 26.70
CA VAL A 700 -2.54 24.20 25.98
C VAL A 700 -1.85 23.20 26.93
N ILE A 701 -1.19 23.67 27.99
CA ILE A 701 -0.37 22.81 28.85
C ILE A 701 -1.11 22.24 30.07
N GLY A 702 -2.20 22.89 30.48
CA GLY A 702 -2.91 22.66 31.73
C GLY A 702 -4.10 21.70 31.63
N GLN A 703 -4.45 21.23 30.43
CA GLN A 703 -5.62 20.39 30.18
C GLN A 703 -5.65 19.16 31.12
N GLY A 704 -6.73 19.00 31.89
CA GLY A 704 -6.92 17.90 32.85
C GLY A 704 -6.04 17.94 34.11
N HIS A 705 -5.25 19.00 34.34
CA HIS A 705 -4.34 19.07 35.50
C HIS A 705 -5.01 19.70 36.72
N ALA A 706 -5.18 18.92 37.80
CA ALA A 706 -5.89 19.32 39.01
C ALA A 706 -5.36 20.63 39.64
N THR A 707 -4.05 20.90 39.58
CA THR A 707 -3.47 22.13 40.13
C THR A 707 -3.82 23.36 39.29
N ALA A 708 -3.85 23.24 37.96
CA ALA A 708 -4.25 24.35 37.08
C ALA A 708 -5.74 24.68 37.29
N ILE A 709 -6.58 23.65 37.34
CA ILE A 709 -8.04 23.76 37.59
C ILE A 709 -8.29 24.42 38.95
N ALA A 710 -7.67 23.95 40.03
CA ALA A 710 -7.87 24.50 41.37
C ALA A 710 -7.50 26.00 41.46
N VAL A 711 -6.40 26.39 40.81
CA VAL A 711 -5.93 27.79 40.79
C VAL A 711 -6.87 28.68 39.97
N LEU A 712 -7.33 28.23 38.79
CA LEU A 712 -8.28 28.99 37.98
C LEU A 712 -9.63 29.13 38.68
N VAL A 713 -10.13 28.06 39.33
CA VAL A 713 -11.33 28.11 40.18
C VAL A 713 -11.17 29.11 41.33
N GLN A 714 -10.00 29.14 41.97
CA GLN A 714 -9.70 30.12 43.02
C GLN A 714 -9.69 31.55 42.46
N LEU A 715 -9.04 31.78 41.32
CA LEU A 715 -9.00 33.07 40.63
C LEU A 715 -10.40 33.60 40.28
N ILE A 716 -11.30 32.72 39.81
CA ILE A 716 -12.71 33.07 39.55
C ILE A 716 -13.40 33.56 40.83
N ARG A 717 -13.17 32.88 41.96
CA ARG A 717 -13.80 33.19 43.25
C ARG A 717 -13.24 34.47 43.89
N THR A 718 -11.95 34.74 43.76
CA THR A 718 -11.28 35.85 44.44
C THR A 718 -11.34 37.17 43.68
N THR A 719 -11.37 37.12 42.36
CA THR A 719 -11.34 38.32 41.51
C THR A 719 -12.70 39.01 41.54
N LYS A 720 -12.75 40.35 41.59
CA LYS A 720 -14.01 41.14 41.51
C LYS A 720 -14.28 41.70 40.10
N ASP A 721 -13.27 41.71 39.24
CA ASP A 721 -13.39 42.16 37.86
C ASP A 721 -14.16 41.16 37.01
N ILE A 722 -15.26 41.62 36.40
CA ILE A 722 -16.16 40.81 35.57
C ILE A 722 -15.42 40.32 34.31
N GLY A 723 -14.55 41.15 33.70
CA GLY A 723 -13.80 40.78 32.50
C GLY A 723 -12.76 39.69 32.76
N MET A 724 -12.03 39.79 33.88
CA MET A 724 -11.10 38.74 34.31
C MET A 724 -11.83 37.46 34.72
N ARG A 725 -12.99 37.55 35.40
CA ARG A 725 -13.81 36.36 35.72
C ARG A 725 -14.25 35.61 34.46
N GLN A 726 -14.66 36.35 33.44
CA GLN A 726 -15.05 35.80 32.15
C GLN A 726 -13.87 35.09 31.46
N GLN A 727 -12.72 35.76 31.31
CA GLN A 727 -11.52 35.16 30.68
C GLN A 727 -11.02 33.91 31.41
N VAL A 728 -11.05 33.91 32.75
CA VAL A 728 -10.64 32.75 33.53
C VAL A 728 -11.68 31.62 33.43
N ALA A 729 -12.98 31.94 33.31
CA ALA A 729 -14.03 30.94 33.08
C ALA A 729 -13.90 30.30 31.68
N GLU A 730 -13.60 31.08 30.64
CA GLU A 730 -13.31 30.59 29.28
C GLU A 730 -12.08 29.68 29.25
N THR A 731 -10.97 30.11 29.87
CA THR A 731 -9.76 29.30 29.96
C THR A 731 -10.00 28.02 30.78
N LEU A 732 -10.78 28.10 31.86
CA LEU A 732 -11.14 26.93 32.66
C LEU A 732 -12.02 25.94 31.89
N GLU A 733 -12.95 26.43 31.08
CA GLU A 733 -13.76 25.60 30.17
C GLU A 733 -12.85 24.84 29.20
N LYS A 734 -11.92 25.51 28.52
CA LYS A 734 -11.00 24.84 27.58
C LYS A 734 -10.06 23.82 28.26
N ILE A 735 -9.68 24.06 29.52
CA ILE A 735 -8.78 23.18 30.31
C ILE A 735 -9.53 21.98 30.89
N ASP A 736 -10.77 22.18 31.31
CA ASP A 736 -11.66 21.19 31.90
C ASP A 736 -13.06 21.34 31.28
N PRO A 737 -13.24 20.86 30.03
CA PRO A 737 -14.51 20.96 29.33
C PRO A 737 -15.61 20.26 30.12
N GLY A 738 -16.63 21.00 30.55
CA GLY A 738 -17.64 20.48 31.48
C GLY A 738 -17.46 20.89 32.94
N ASN A 739 -16.45 21.72 33.27
CA ASN A 739 -16.27 22.20 34.64
C ASN A 739 -17.53 22.91 35.16
N PRO A 740 -18.16 22.41 36.24
CA PRO A 740 -19.44 22.94 36.71
C PRO A 740 -19.33 24.38 37.22
N THR A 741 -18.14 24.79 37.70
CA THR A 741 -17.90 26.17 38.17
C THR A 741 -17.82 27.13 36.98
N ALA A 742 -17.11 26.75 35.91
CA ALA A 742 -17.05 27.56 34.69
C ALA A 742 -18.44 27.70 34.06
N ILE A 743 -19.17 26.59 33.87
CA ILE A 743 -20.50 26.59 33.26
C ILE A 743 -21.49 27.40 34.08
N THR A 744 -21.51 27.24 35.42
CA THR A 744 -22.42 28.00 36.28
C THR A 744 -22.19 29.51 36.16
N ILE A 745 -20.93 29.94 36.12
CA ILE A 745 -20.58 31.35 35.94
C ILE A 745 -20.94 31.84 34.54
N LEU A 746 -20.68 31.07 33.48
CA LEU A 746 -21.07 31.44 32.12
C LEU A 746 -22.60 31.54 31.97
N VAL A 747 -23.37 30.62 32.57
CA VAL A 747 -24.84 30.68 32.62
C VAL A 747 -25.31 31.92 33.39
N GLN A 748 -24.71 32.22 34.54
CA GLN A 748 -25.02 33.42 35.30
C GLN A 748 -24.74 34.68 34.49
N LEU A 749 -23.58 34.74 33.83
CA LEU A 749 -23.20 35.88 32.99
C LEU A 749 -24.14 36.06 31.81
N ALA A 750 -24.59 34.97 31.18
CA ALA A 750 -25.55 34.98 30.08
C ALA A 750 -26.96 35.44 30.50
N GLN A 751 -27.35 35.25 31.77
CA GLN A 751 -28.70 35.57 32.26
C GLN A 751 -28.80 36.91 33.01
N GLU A 752 -27.81 37.25 33.82
CA GLU A 752 -27.91 38.33 34.83
C GLU A 752 -27.11 39.60 34.46
N THR A 753 -26.20 39.52 33.49
CA THR A 753 -25.28 40.63 33.17
C THR A 753 -25.94 41.71 32.33
N THR A 754 -25.73 42.98 32.69
CA THR A 754 -26.29 44.15 31.99
C THR A 754 -25.56 44.52 30.69
N PRO A 755 -24.21 44.46 30.57
CA PRO A 755 -23.53 44.59 29.28
C PRO A 755 -23.89 43.48 28.27
N GLU A 756 -24.44 43.87 27.13
CA GLU A 756 -24.77 42.94 26.03
C GLU A 756 -23.53 42.25 25.45
N THR A 757 -22.37 42.91 25.44
CA THR A 757 -21.11 42.32 24.95
C THR A 757 -20.68 41.12 25.78
N ILE A 758 -20.67 41.26 27.10
CA ILE A 758 -20.32 40.17 28.04
C ILE A 758 -21.37 39.07 27.98
N ARG A 759 -22.65 39.43 27.84
CA ARG A 759 -23.73 38.46 27.66
C ARG A 759 -23.53 37.61 26.40
N ARG A 760 -23.26 38.24 25.26
CA ARG A 760 -23.04 37.56 23.98
C ARG A 760 -21.81 36.65 24.02
N GLU A 761 -20.71 37.12 24.62
CA GLU A 761 -19.49 36.33 24.77
C GLU A 761 -19.70 35.12 25.71
N ALA A 762 -20.49 35.29 26.77
CA ALA A 762 -20.89 34.19 27.65
C ALA A 762 -21.77 33.16 26.93
N VAL A 763 -22.73 33.60 26.10
CA VAL A 763 -23.55 32.72 25.25
C VAL A 763 -22.68 31.98 24.23
N TYR A 764 -21.75 32.67 23.58
CA TYR A 764 -20.79 32.05 22.66
C TYR A 764 -19.95 30.98 23.37
N SER A 765 -19.41 31.31 24.55
CA SER A 765 -18.63 30.37 25.37
C SER A 765 -19.45 29.17 25.82
N LEU A 766 -20.75 29.35 26.12
CA LEU A 766 -21.67 28.23 26.39
C LEU A 766 -21.85 27.33 25.17
N GLY A 767 -21.68 27.83 23.95
CA GLY A 767 -21.68 27.04 22.71
C GLY A 767 -20.39 26.26 22.44
N GLU A 768 -19.32 26.50 23.20
CA GLU A 768 -18.04 25.79 23.08
C GLU A 768 -17.87 24.72 24.17
N VAL A 769 -18.82 24.61 25.12
CA VAL A 769 -18.76 23.59 26.17
C VAL A 769 -18.90 22.17 25.61
N CYS A 770 -18.49 21.19 26.42
CA CYS A 770 -18.73 19.76 26.17
C CYS A 770 -20.13 19.49 25.56
N PRO A 771 -20.21 18.92 24.34
CA PRO A 771 -21.47 18.54 23.73
C PRO A 771 -22.33 17.66 24.64
N GLY A 772 -23.63 17.92 24.68
CA GLY A 772 -24.57 17.22 25.54
C GLY A 772 -24.68 17.77 26.97
N ASN A 773 -24.01 18.87 27.31
CA ASN A 773 -24.17 19.49 28.63
C ASN A 773 -25.59 20.06 28.82
N ILE A 774 -26.39 19.37 29.64
CA ILE A 774 -27.81 19.70 29.88
C ILE A 774 -27.98 21.10 30.48
N GLN A 775 -27.09 21.54 31.36
CA GLN A 775 -27.21 22.86 32.01
C GLN A 775 -26.99 24.00 31.00
N ALA A 776 -26.00 23.88 30.12
CA ALA A 776 -25.75 24.84 29.06
C ALA A 776 -26.87 24.83 28.01
N ILE A 777 -27.30 23.65 27.56
CA ILE A 777 -28.41 23.51 26.60
C ILE A 777 -29.68 24.15 27.16
N ASN A 778 -30.06 23.84 28.40
CA ASN A 778 -31.27 24.39 29.00
C ASN A 778 -31.19 25.90 29.21
N ALA A 779 -30.01 26.43 29.55
CA ALA A 779 -29.80 27.86 29.64
C ALA A 779 -29.96 28.54 28.28
N LEU A 780 -29.40 27.97 27.21
CA LEU A 780 -29.51 28.46 25.84
C LEU A 780 -30.96 28.38 25.31
N VAL A 781 -31.66 27.25 25.50
CA VAL A 781 -33.07 27.08 25.10
C VAL A 781 -33.96 28.10 25.83
N ASN A 782 -33.77 28.28 27.13
CA ASN A 782 -34.52 29.27 27.91
C ASN A 782 -34.21 30.72 27.47
N LEU A 783 -32.95 30.99 27.10
CA LEU A 783 -32.55 32.31 26.61
C LEU A 783 -33.18 32.60 25.24
N LEU A 784 -33.29 31.60 24.36
CA LEU A 784 -33.91 31.72 23.04
C LEU A 784 -35.35 32.24 23.13
N ASP A 785 -36.13 31.73 24.11
CA ASP A 785 -37.53 32.14 24.33
C ASP A 785 -37.67 33.52 25.02
N LYS A 786 -36.66 33.94 25.79
CA LYS A 786 -36.70 35.21 26.58
C LYS A 786 -36.17 36.41 25.84
N THR A 787 -35.18 36.22 24.97
CA THR A 787 -34.53 37.32 24.25
C THR A 787 -35.33 37.72 23.01
N ARG A 788 -35.42 39.01 22.75
CA ARG A 788 -35.99 39.58 21.52
C ARG A 788 -34.93 40.09 20.54
N ASP A 789 -33.66 40.06 20.95
CA ASP A 789 -32.54 40.48 20.11
C ASP A 789 -32.19 39.39 19.10
N ILE A 790 -32.41 39.65 17.82
CA ILE A 790 -32.19 38.72 16.71
C ILE A 790 -30.74 38.23 16.68
N TYR A 791 -29.76 39.10 16.97
CA TYR A 791 -28.36 38.73 16.96
C TYR A 791 -28.03 37.76 18.10
N THR A 792 -28.56 38.00 19.30
CA THR A 792 -28.44 37.05 20.41
C THR A 792 -29.16 35.73 20.13
N GLN A 793 -30.36 35.76 19.50
CA GLN A 793 -31.05 34.53 19.08
C GLN A 793 -30.19 33.73 18.08
N TRP A 794 -29.55 34.41 17.13
CA TRP A 794 -28.66 33.76 16.16
C TRP A 794 -27.47 33.07 16.83
N ILE A 795 -26.79 33.74 17.78
CA ILE A 795 -25.69 33.11 18.55
C ILE A 795 -26.21 31.90 19.33
N VAL A 796 -27.40 32.00 19.93
CA VAL A 796 -28.02 30.90 20.69
C VAL A 796 -28.31 29.70 19.78
N VAL A 797 -28.92 29.92 18.62
CA VAL A 797 -29.21 28.88 17.62
C VAL A 797 -27.92 28.21 17.16
N SER A 798 -26.90 28.99 16.80
CA SER A 798 -25.59 28.49 16.38
C SER A 798 -24.90 27.68 17.49
N SER A 799 -25.00 28.16 18.74
CA SER A 799 -24.45 27.49 19.92
C SER A 799 -25.15 26.16 20.19
N LEU A 800 -26.47 26.10 20.05
CA LEU A 800 -27.24 24.85 20.13
C LEU A 800 -26.83 23.87 19.02
N GLY A 801 -26.52 24.35 17.83
CA GLY A 801 -25.97 23.53 16.73
C GLY A 801 -24.62 22.87 17.05
N LYS A 802 -23.81 23.46 17.95
CA LYS A 802 -22.52 22.92 18.39
C LYS A 802 -22.66 21.91 19.53
N ILE A 803 -23.47 22.24 20.55
CA ILE A 803 -23.53 21.45 21.79
C ILE A 803 -24.74 20.51 21.88
N GLY A 804 -25.75 20.69 21.02
CA GLY A 804 -27.05 20.02 21.11
C GLY A 804 -27.14 18.66 20.45
N SER A 805 -26.02 18.03 20.08
CA SER A 805 -26.00 16.72 19.40
C SER A 805 -26.81 15.67 20.17
N GLY A 806 -27.85 15.11 19.52
CA GLY A 806 -28.75 14.11 20.13
C GLY A 806 -29.66 14.62 21.25
N ASN A 807 -29.63 15.91 21.61
CA ASN A 807 -30.46 16.46 22.68
C ASN A 807 -31.85 16.84 22.14
N GLN A 808 -32.89 16.21 22.68
CA GLN A 808 -34.28 16.38 22.24
C GLN A 808 -34.84 17.79 22.51
N GLU A 809 -34.37 18.51 23.52
CA GLU A 809 -34.81 19.88 23.82
C GLU A 809 -34.19 20.88 22.85
N ALA A 810 -32.91 20.69 22.49
CA ALA A 810 -32.24 21.46 21.45
C ALA A 810 -32.88 21.23 20.07
N ILE A 811 -33.13 19.97 19.70
CA ILE A 811 -33.80 19.61 18.44
C ILE A 811 -35.17 20.29 18.36
N LYS A 812 -36.01 20.15 19.38
CA LYS A 812 -37.34 20.80 19.43
C LYS A 812 -37.27 22.32 19.36
N ALA A 813 -36.26 22.93 19.99
CA ALA A 813 -36.05 24.37 19.92
C ALA A 813 -35.70 24.82 18.50
N LEU A 814 -34.82 24.10 17.80
CA LEU A 814 -34.48 24.38 16.40
C LEU A 814 -35.66 24.12 15.46
N GLU A 815 -36.39 23.02 15.63
CA GLU A 815 -37.62 22.71 14.90
C GLU A 815 -38.67 23.81 15.06
N LYS A 816 -38.82 24.35 16.28
CA LYS A 816 -39.72 25.49 16.55
C LYS A 816 -39.28 26.74 15.78
N VAL A 817 -37.98 27.03 15.72
CA VAL A 817 -37.45 28.18 14.94
C VAL A 817 -37.70 27.97 13.44
N ILE A 818 -37.48 26.77 12.90
CA ILE A 818 -37.75 26.44 11.50
C ILE A 818 -39.26 26.54 11.20
N ALA A 819 -40.11 26.04 12.09
CA ALA A 819 -41.57 26.07 11.92
C ALA A 819 -42.15 27.50 11.92
N LEU A 820 -41.56 28.43 12.68
CA LEU A 820 -41.97 29.83 12.68
C LEU A 820 -41.70 30.54 11.35
N GLY A 821 -40.68 30.11 10.59
CA GLY A 821 -40.44 30.54 9.21
C GLY A 821 -39.87 31.95 9.02
N GLU A 822 -39.86 32.81 10.05
CA GLU A 822 -39.32 34.17 10.02
C GLU A 822 -38.65 34.54 11.36
N PRO A 823 -37.58 35.35 11.36
CA PRO A 823 -36.87 35.93 10.22
C PRO A 823 -35.99 34.90 9.47
N MET A 824 -35.86 35.06 8.15
CA MET A 824 -35.09 34.17 7.26
C MET A 824 -33.66 33.86 7.74
N LEU A 825 -32.97 34.81 8.39
CA LEU A 825 -31.64 34.60 8.98
C LEU A 825 -31.63 33.48 10.04
N LEU A 826 -32.63 33.49 10.94
CA LEU A 826 -32.77 32.49 11.99
C LEU A 826 -33.25 31.15 11.43
N TYR A 827 -34.13 31.18 10.44
CA TYR A 827 -34.56 29.97 9.73
C TYR A 827 -33.37 29.24 9.12
N LYS A 828 -32.50 29.97 8.42
CA LYS A 828 -31.28 29.44 7.80
C LYS A 828 -30.32 28.85 8.84
N GLU A 829 -29.98 29.62 9.87
CA GLU A 829 -29.06 29.15 10.92
C GLU A 829 -29.62 27.94 11.67
N ALA A 830 -30.93 27.90 11.91
CA ALA A 830 -31.58 26.78 12.58
C ALA A 830 -31.57 25.52 11.71
N LEU A 831 -31.76 25.65 10.39
CA LEU A 831 -31.62 24.54 9.45
C LEU A 831 -30.19 23.99 9.42
N GLU A 832 -29.18 24.86 9.35
CA GLU A 832 -27.77 24.45 9.38
C GLU A 832 -27.41 23.78 10.71
N SER A 833 -27.87 24.37 11.82
CA SER A 833 -27.65 23.84 13.17
C SER A 833 -28.35 22.49 13.37
N LEU A 834 -29.58 22.33 12.86
CA LEU A 834 -30.31 21.06 12.90
C LEU A 834 -29.58 19.99 12.09
N GLY A 835 -29.08 20.33 10.90
CA GLY A 835 -28.29 19.42 10.06
C GLY A 835 -26.98 18.97 10.72
N LYS A 836 -26.43 19.73 11.67
CA LYS A 836 -25.26 19.31 12.47
C LYS A 836 -25.62 18.38 13.63
N ILE A 837 -26.74 18.62 14.32
CA ILE A 837 -27.11 17.87 15.54
C ILE A 837 -27.98 16.64 15.27
N ASP A 838 -28.72 16.64 14.16
CA ASP A 838 -29.59 15.56 13.71
C ASP A 838 -29.66 15.54 12.15
N PRO A 839 -28.58 15.08 11.48
CA PRO A 839 -28.52 15.04 10.00
C PRO A 839 -29.60 14.16 9.36
N ALA A 840 -30.14 13.19 10.10
CA ALA A 840 -31.20 12.29 9.66
C ALA A 840 -32.61 12.83 9.96
N ASN A 841 -32.72 14.07 10.47
CA ASN A 841 -34.01 14.65 10.78
C ASN A 841 -34.86 14.76 9.49
N PRO A 842 -36.07 14.20 9.45
CA PRO A 842 -36.90 14.19 8.25
C PRO A 842 -37.31 15.60 7.80
N MET A 843 -37.28 16.59 8.70
CA MET A 843 -37.59 17.98 8.38
C MET A 843 -36.54 18.62 7.46
N MET A 844 -35.31 18.11 7.42
CA MET A 844 -34.19 18.73 6.69
C MET A 844 -34.46 18.82 5.18
N ILE A 845 -34.96 17.75 4.57
CA ILE A 845 -35.21 17.72 3.12
C ILE A 845 -36.35 18.69 2.76
N GLU A 846 -37.47 18.62 3.47
CA GLU A 846 -38.62 19.49 3.22
C GLU A 846 -38.29 20.97 3.51
N ALA A 847 -37.57 21.25 4.60
CA ALA A 847 -37.18 22.61 4.97
C ALA A 847 -36.13 23.22 4.02
N SER A 848 -35.18 22.42 3.51
CA SER A 848 -34.23 22.84 2.47
C SER A 848 -34.92 23.13 1.14
N ILE A 849 -35.89 22.30 0.74
CA ILE A 849 -36.70 22.55 -0.47
C ILE A 849 -37.53 23.82 -0.30
N LYS A 850 -38.22 24.01 0.83
CA LYS A 850 -38.97 25.25 1.12
C LYS A 850 -38.08 26.48 1.15
N LEU A 851 -36.85 26.35 1.67
CA LEU A 851 -35.87 27.44 1.67
C LEU A 851 -35.48 27.83 0.24
N MET A 852 -35.23 26.82 -0.60
CA MET A 852 -34.91 26.98 -2.02
C MET A 852 -36.07 27.59 -2.80
N GLU A 853 -37.33 27.28 -2.47
CA GLU A 853 -38.51 27.85 -3.14
C GLU A 853 -38.82 29.30 -2.72
N ARG A 854 -38.56 29.65 -1.45
CA ARG A 854 -38.87 30.97 -0.89
C ARG A 854 -37.79 32.00 -1.15
N ALA A 855 -36.53 31.56 -1.16
CA ALA A 855 -35.41 32.45 -1.41
C ALA A 855 -35.40 32.83 -2.90
N ASN A 856 -35.18 34.11 -3.18
CA ASN A 856 -34.85 34.57 -4.54
C ASN A 856 -33.37 34.97 -4.61
N ASP A 857 -32.54 34.29 -3.82
CA ASP A 857 -31.11 34.55 -3.66
C ASP A 857 -30.32 33.32 -4.12
N GLU A 858 -29.50 33.51 -5.15
CA GLU A 858 -28.66 32.46 -5.73
C GLU A 858 -27.63 31.91 -4.72
N ALA A 859 -27.21 32.68 -3.73
CA ALA A 859 -26.35 32.17 -2.65
C ALA A 859 -27.10 31.15 -1.79
N ILE A 860 -28.38 31.39 -1.51
CA ILE A 860 -29.22 30.46 -0.74
C ILE A 860 -29.52 29.21 -1.57
N HIS A 861 -29.79 29.34 -2.87
CA HIS A 861 -29.98 28.19 -3.77
C HIS A 861 -28.77 27.25 -3.80
N ARG A 862 -27.57 27.83 -3.81
CA ARG A 862 -26.31 27.06 -3.83
C ARG A 862 -26.09 26.29 -2.53
N GLU A 863 -26.30 26.92 -1.38
CA GLU A 863 -26.13 26.28 -0.07
C GLU A 863 -27.20 25.21 0.19
N THR A 864 -28.44 25.48 -0.25
CA THR A 864 -29.52 24.48 -0.22
C THR A 864 -29.25 23.31 -1.18
N ALA A 865 -28.65 23.57 -2.34
CA ALA A 865 -28.22 22.50 -3.24
C ALA A 865 -27.11 21.63 -2.62
N GLU A 866 -26.12 22.25 -1.95
CA GLU A 866 -25.05 21.51 -1.26
C GLU A 866 -25.58 20.67 -0.10
N THR A 867 -26.49 21.20 0.71
CA THR A 867 -27.10 20.44 1.81
C THR A 867 -27.90 19.26 1.28
N LEU A 868 -28.72 19.45 0.24
CA LEU A 868 -29.40 18.33 -0.44
C LEU A 868 -28.39 17.30 -0.99
N GLY A 869 -27.26 17.73 -1.55
CA GLY A 869 -26.15 16.88 -2.00
C GLY A 869 -25.53 15.97 -0.94
N LYS A 870 -25.60 16.36 0.34
CA LYS A 870 -25.06 15.61 1.49
C LYS A 870 -26.11 14.72 2.17
N LEU A 871 -27.40 14.99 1.94
CA LEU A 871 -28.51 14.31 2.57
C LEU A 871 -29.00 13.14 1.71
N ASP A 872 -29.12 11.96 2.30
CA ASP A 872 -29.73 10.73 1.76
C ASP A 872 -29.47 10.44 0.25
N PRO A 873 -28.36 9.75 -0.09
CA PRO A 873 -28.04 9.36 -1.46
C PRO A 873 -29.19 8.59 -2.12
N GLY A 874 -29.65 9.07 -3.29
CA GLY A 874 -30.78 8.50 -4.02
C GLY A 874 -32.17 9.08 -3.69
N ASN A 875 -32.28 10.11 -2.83
CA ASN A 875 -33.58 10.69 -2.49
C ASN A 875 -34.26 11.36 -3.72
N PRO A 876 -35.45 10.91 -4.14
CA PRO A 876 -36.08 11.38 -5.38
C PRO A 876 -36.56 12.83 -5.31
N GLN A 877 -36.91 13.34 -4.11
CA GLN A 877 -37.32 14.74 -3.95
C GLN A 877 -36.12 15.68 -4.03
N ALA A 878 -34.98 15.30 -3.45
CA ALA A 878 -33.73 16.03 -3.58
C ALA A 878 -33.25 16.06 -5.04
N ILE A 879 -33.29 14.91 -5.73
CA ILE A 879 -32.96 14.81 -7.17
C ILE A 879 -33.88 15.71 -8.00
N ALA A 880 -35.19 15.70 -7.75
CA ALA A 880 -36.15 16.54 -8.46
C ALA A 880 -35.89 18.04 -8.22
N ALA A 881 -35.64 18.45 -6.97
CA ALA A 881 -35.35 19.84 -6.61
C ALA A 881 -34.04 20.33 -7.27
N LEU A 882 -32.96 19.54 -7.22
CA LEU A 882 -31.69 19.86 -7.87
C LEU A 882 -31.83 19.90 -9.40
N THR A 883 -32.60 18.98 -9.98
CA THR A 883 -32.89 18.95 -11.43
C THR A 883 -33.72 20.15 -11.86
N GLN A 884 -34.67 20.58 -11.04
CA GLN A 884 -35.44 21.79 -11.28
C GLN A 884 -34.54 23.03 -11.16
N LEU A 885 -33.68 23.08 -10.15
CA LEU A 885 -32.72 24.17 -9.95
C LEU A 885 -31.79 24.33 -11.16
N LEU A 886 -31.33 23.22 -11.75
CA LEU A 886 -30.56 23.21 -13.00
C LEU A 886 -31.27 23.86 -14.19
N LYS A 887 -32.61 23.79 -14.23
CA LYS A 887 -33.44 24.31 -15.32
C LYS A 887 -33.84 25.77 -15.11
N ILE A 888 -34.10 26.17 -13.86
CA ILE A 888 -34.64 27.50 -13.56
C ILE A 888 -33.56 28.55 -13.30
N SER A 889 -32.42 28.18 -12.72
CA SER A 889 -31.38 29.15 -12.39
C SER A 889 -30.64 29.58 -13.64
N LYS A 890 -30.39 30.89 -13.75
CA LYS A 890 -29.54 31.48 -14.79
C LYS A 890 -28.11 31.68 -14.31
N ASP A 891 -27.86 31.52 -13.00
CA ASP A 891 -26.54 31.63 -12.42
C ASP A 891 -25.74 30.35 -12.67
N ASN A 892 -24.58 30.50 -13.29
CA ASN A 892 -23.74 29.36 -13.63
C ASN A 892 -23.20 28.65 -12.38
N PHE A 893 -22.98 29.36 -11.26
CA PHE A 893 -22.47 28.78 -10.03
C PHE A 893 -23.52 27.91 -9.34
N THR A 894 -24.77 28.39 -9.26
CA THR A 894 -25.91 27.62 -8.76
C THR A 894 -26.15 26.37 -9.59
N ARG A 895 -26.16 26.48 -10.93
CA ARG A 895 -26.28 25.32 -11.82
C ARG A 895 -25.15 24.31 -11.59
N ARG A 896 -23.92 24.79 -11.42
CA ARG A 896 -22.77 23.92 -11.14
C ARG A 896 -22.93 23.17 -9.82
N GLN A 897 -23.32 23.86 -8.75
CA GLN A 897 -23.51 23.23 -7.44
C GLN A 897 -24.64 22.19 -7.47
N ALA A 898 -25.72 22.47 -8.21
CA ALA A 898 -26.80 21.52 -8.40
C ALA A 898 -26.35 20.27 -9.18
N ALA A 899 -25.60 20.42 -10.28
CA ALA A 899 -25.04 19.31 -11.04
C ALA A 899 -24.04 18.48 -10.21
N ALA A 900 -23.13 19.13 -9.48
CA ALA A 900 -22.17 18.44 -8.61
C ALA A 900 -22.86 17.66 -7.49
N SER A 901 -23.92 18.23 -6.91
CA SER A 901 -24.73 17.57 -5.89
C SER A 901 -25.50 16.37 -6.49
N LEU A 902 -26.04 16.50 -7.70
CA LEU A 902 -26.63 15.38 -8.43
C LEU A 902 -25.62 14.26 -8.74
N GLY A 903 -24.40 14.60 -9.15
CA GLY A 903 -23.34 13.60 -9.38
C GLY A 903 -22.92 12.84 -8.12
N LYS A 904 -23.09 13.44 -6.93
CA LYS A 904 -22.85 12.76 -5.64
C LYS A 904 -24.03 11.89 -5.20
N ILE A 905 -25.26 12.36 -5.41
CA ILE A 905 -26.50 11.65 -5.05
C ILE A 905 -26.79 10.49 -6.02
N ASP A 906 -26.50 10.68 -7.32
CA ASP A 906 -26.70 9.71 -8.39
C ASP A 906 -25.53 9.82 -9.41
N PRO A 907 -24.41 9.12 -9.16
CA PRO A 907 -23.25 9.11 -10.07
C PRO A 907 -23.57 8.61 -11.49
N GLY A 908 -24.68 7.89 -11.69
CA GLY A 908 -25.14 7.40 -12.98
C GLY A 908 -25.98 8.40 -13.80
N ASN A 909 -26.19 9.61 -13.28
CA ASN A 909 -27.10 10.57 -13.88
C ASN A 909 -26.57 11.17 -15.20
N LEU A 910 -27.15 10.73 -16.33
CA LEU A 910 -26.75 11.18 -17.67
C LEU A 910 -27.01 12.68 -17.92
N ASP A 911 -28.06 13.25 -17.31
CA ASP A 911 -28.37 14.68 -17.46
C ASP A 911 -27.33 15.55 -16.74
N ALA A 912 -26.88 15.14 -15.56
CA ALA A 912 -25.78 15.79 -14.85
C ALA A 912 -24.46 15.69 -15.64
N LEU A 913 -24.15 14.52 -16.21
CA LEU A 913 -22.95 14.30 -17.04
C LEU A 913 -22.96 15.22 -18.26
N ASN A 914 -24.06 15.22 -19.02
CA ASN A 914 -24.21 16.06 -20.22
C ASN A 914 -24.15 17.56 -19.88
N THR A 915 -24.75 17.97 -18.76
CA THR A 915 -24.71 19.36 -18.31
C THR A 915 -23.29 19.80 -17.97
N LEU A 916 -22.52 18.98 -17.26
CA LEU A 916 -21.12 19.29 -16.96
C LEU A 916 -20.24 19.30 -18.21
N ILE A 917 -20.42 18.37 -19.16
CA ILE A 917 -19.72 18.38 -20.45
C ILE A 917 -20.00 19.70 -21.19
N GLN A 918 -21.27 20.09 -21.32
CA GLN A 918 -21.64 21.34 -21.99
C GLN A 918 -21.07 22.56 -21.27
N LEU A 919 -21.10 22.57 -19.93
CA LEU A 919 -20.64 23.69 -19.12
C LEU A 919 -19.12 23.86 -19.22
N VAL A 920 -18.35 22.76 -19.26
CA VAL A 920 -16.91 22.79 -19.53
C VAL A 920 -16.59 23.29 -20.94
N GLN A 921 -17.43 22.96 -21.93
CA GLN A 921 -17.19 23.30 -23.34
C GLN A 921 -17.61 24.72 -23.73
N ASN A 922 -18.69 25.23 -23.13
CA ASN A 922 -19.37 26.45 -23.60
C ASN A 922 -19.17 27.66 -22.68
N THR A 923 -18.61 27.48 -21.47
CA THR A 923 -18.41 28.59 -20.55
C THR A 923 -17.16 29.39 -20.90
N GLU A 924 -17.26 30.72 -20.83
CA GLU A 924 -16.11 31.63 -20.95
C GLU A 924 -15.41 31.85 -19.60
N ASP A 925 -16.02 31.41 -18.50
CA ASP A 925 -15.48 31.60 -17.15
C ASP A 925 -14.55 30.43 -16.76
N PRO A 926 -13.26 30.69 -16.51
CA PRO A 926 -12.27 29.66 -16.19
C PRO A 926 -12.55 28.94 -14.88
N ASP A 927 -13.08 29.62 -13.86
CA ASP A 927 -13.37 28.99 -12.58
C ASP A 927 -14.50 27.98 -12.75
N ILE A 928 -15.53 28.38 -13.49
CA ILE A 928 -16.67 27.53 -13.81
C ILE A 928 -16.22 26.30 -14.63
N ALA A 929 -15.36 26.50 -15.64
CA ALA A 929 -14.84 25.40 -16.45
C ALA A 929 -13.99 24.42 -15.62
N SER A 930 -13.12 24.93 -14.75
CA SER A 930 -12.26 24.13 -13.86
C SER A 930 -13.07 23.26 -12.92
N LEU A 931 -14.07 23.84 -12.27
CA LEU A 931 -14.87 23.16 -11.28
C LEU A 931 -15.81 22.12 -11.90
N ALA A 932 -16.21 22.33 -13.15
CA ALA A 932 -16.97 21.34 -13.90
C ALA A 932 -16.09 20.19 -14.41
N ALA A 933 -14.83 20.44 -14.76
CA ALA A 933 -13.86 19.39 -15.05
C ALA A 933 -13.58 18.52 -13.81
N ASP A 934 -13.43 19.13 -12.63
CA ASP A 934 -13.30 18.40 -11.34
C ASP A 934 -14.54 17.54 -11.06
N SER A 935 -15.74 18.10 -11.27
CA SER A 935 -17.00 17.37 -11.05
C SER A 935 -17.15 16.19 -12.02
N LEU A 936 -16.71 16.32 -13.27
CA LEU A 936 -16.65 15.19 -14.21
C LEU A 936 -15.74 14.07 -13.67
N GLY A 937 -14.63 14.41 -13.01
CA GLY A 937 -13.74 13.48 -12.31
C GLY A 937 -14.43 12.64 -11.22
N GLU A 938 -15.41 13.22 -10.53
CA GLU A 938 -16.16 12.55 -9.44
C GLU A 938 -17.31 11.65 -9.94
N MET A 939 -17.77 11.84 -11.18
CA MET A 939 -18.97 11.19 -11.74
C MET A 939 -18.80 9.75 -12.27
N GLY A 940 -17.73 9.05 -11.87
CA GLY A 940 -17.61 7.60 -12.06
C GLY A 940 -16.39 7.13 -12.87
N LEU A 941 -15.77 6.06 -12.38
CA LEU A 941 -14.55 5.45 -12.91
C LEU A 941 -14.75 4.95 -14.35
N GLY A 942 -13.91 5.41 -15.28
CA GLY A 942 -13.78 4.83 -16.62
C GLY A 942 -14.82 5.25 -17.66
N ASN A 943 -15.64 6.28 -17.43
CA ASN A 943 -16.58 6.76 -18.46
C ASN A 943 -15.82 7.32 -19.69
N PRO A 944 -15.94 6.71 -20.90
CA PRO A 944 -15.16 7.11 -22.06
C PRO A 944 -15.46 8.54 -22.55
N ALA A 945 -16.71 8.99 -22.44
CA ALA A 945 -17.11 10.33 -22.88
C ALA A 945 -16.54 11.42 -21.95
N ALA A 946 -16.51 11.16 -20.64
CA ALA A 946 -15.84 12.03 -19.68
C ALA A 946 -14.33 12.09 -19.94
N ILE A 947 -13.67 10.94 -20.12
CA ILE A 947 -12.23 10.87 -20.42
C ILE A 947 -11.90 11.63 -21.71
N ALA A 948 -12.64 11.40 -22.79
CA ALA A 948 -12.42 12.09 -24.07
C ALA A 948 -12.61 13.61 -23.94
N THR A 949 -13.64 14.04 -23.20
CA THR A 949 -13.90 15.46 -22.93
C THR A 949 -12.74 16.09 -22.14
N LEU A 950 -12.28 15.44 -21.08
CA LEU A 950 -11.16 15.92 -20.28
C LEU A 950 -9.84 15.97 -21.07
N ILE A 951 -9.56 14.97 -21.92
CA ILE A 951 -8.39 15.01 -22.83
C ILE A 951 -8.48 16.23 -23.75
N ARG A 952 -9.65 16.49 -24.33
CA ARG A 952 -9.86 17.67 -25.18
C ARG A 952 -9.62 18.96 -24.41
N VAL A 953 -10.15 19.07 -23.19
CA VAL A 953 -9.97 20.25 -22.31
C VAL A 953 -8.49 20.48 -22.02
N VAL A 954 -7.74 19.42 -21.72
CA VAL A 954 -6.29 19.49 -21.49
C VAL A 954 -5.53 20.02 -22.70
N GLN A 955 -5.99 19.71 -23.92
CA GLN A 955 -5.35 20.08 -25.18
C GLN A 955 -5.77 21.45 -25.72
N THR A 956 -7.04 21.82 -25.57
CA THR A 956 -7.63 22.97 -26.29
C THR A 956 -7.97 24.16 -25.39
N ASN A 957 -8.10 23.99 -24.08
CA ASN A 957 -8.54 25.07 -23.20
C ASN A 957 -7.40 26.07 -22.93
N PRO A 958 -7.62 27.39 -23.06
CA PRO A 958 -6.56 28.39 -22.85
C PRO A 958 -6.22 28.62 -21.36
N HIS A 959 -7.10 28.23 -20.43
CA HIS A 959 -6.93 28.55 -19.00
C HIS A 959 -6.23 27.44 -18.22
N LEU A 960 -5.20 27.83 -17.46
CA LEU A 960 -4.33 26.91 -16.72
C LEU A 960 -5.08 26.09 -15.66
N GLU A 961 -5.92 26.74 -14.83
CA GLU A 961 -6.65 26.07 -13.76
C GLU A 961 -7.61 25.00 -14.30
N THR A 962 -8.28 25.28 -15.42
CA THR A 962 -9.17 24.32 -16.09
C THR A 962 -8.41 23.12 -16.62
N ARG A 963 -7.25 23.34 -17.26
CA ARG A 963 -6.38 22.23 -17.71
C ARG A 963 -5.89 21.41 -16.52
N ARG A 964 -5.53 22.06 -15.41
CA ARG A 964 -5.05 21.40 -14.19
C ARG A 964 -6.13 20.52 -13.55
N ALA A 965 -7.35 21.02 -13.41
CA ALA A 965 -8.50 20.25 -12.92
C ALA A 965 -8.77 19.03 -13.82
N ALA A 966 -8.70 19.22 -15.15
CA ALA A 966 -8.88 18.12 -16.10
C ALA A 966 -7.77 17.07 -16.02
N VAL A 967 -6.49 17.47 -15.89
CA VAL A 967 -5.36 16.56 -15.67
C VAL A 967 -5.54 15.75 -14.37
N LYS A 968 -5.86 16.43 -13.27
CA LYS A 968 -6.13 15.79 -11.97
C LYS A 968 -7.26 14.77 -12.08
N SER A 969 -8.35 15.14 -12.74
CA SER A 969 -9.50 14.27 -12.96
C SER A 969 -9.10 13.04 -13.78
N LEU A 970 -8.37 13.20 -14.90
CA LEU A 970 -7.84 12.07 -15.67
C LEU A 970 -7.01 11.10 -14.81
N GLY A 971 -6.20 11.61 -13.89
CA GLY A 971 -5.42 10.81 -12.94
C GLY A 971 -6.25 9.88 -12.05
N THR A 972 -7.52 10.24 -11.79
CA THR A 972 -8.42 9.46 -10.93
C THR A 972 -9.28 8.45 -11.68
N MET A 973 -9.57 8.69 -12.97
CA MET A 973 -10.55 7.92 -13.74
C MET A 973 -10.01 7.20 -14.97
N ALA A 974 -8.83 7.56 -15.49
CA ALA A 974 -8.29 7.06 -16.76
C ALA A 974 -7.24 5.95 -16.59
N MET A 975 -7.48 5.00 -15.67
CA MET A 975 -6.55 3.91 -15.36
C MET A 975 -6.18 3.09 -16.61
N GLY A 976 -4.90 3.01 -16.93
CA GLY A 976 -4.36 2.29 -18.09
C GLY A 976 -4.76 2.85 -19.46
N ASN A 977 -5.51 3.96 -19.52
CA ASN A 977 -6.00 4.53 -20.77
C ASN A 977 -4.83 5.12 -21.59
N LYS A 978 -4.57 4.54 -22.76
CA LYS A 978 -3.43 4.91 -23.63
C LYS A 978 -3.48 6.39 -24.06
N SER A 979 -4.67 6.91 -24.38
CA SER A 979 -4.84 8.29 -24.85
C SER A 979 -4.61 9.31 -23.74
N ALA A 980 -5.09 9.02 -22.53
CA ALA A 980 -4.80 9.84 -21.35
C ALA A 980 -3.30 9.85 -21.02
N ILE A 981 -2.64 8.68 -21.02
CA ILE A 981 -1.19 8.56 -20.80
C ILE A 981 -0.41 9.37 -21.84
N ALA A 982 -0.76 9.26 -23.13
CA ALA A 982 -0.11 10.02 -24.18
C ALA A 982 -0.29 11.54 -24.02
N ALA A 983 -1.49 11.99 -23.64
CA ALA A 983 -1.77 13.41 -23.39
C ALA A 983 -0.94 13.94 -22.20
N LEU A 984 -0.83 13.17 -21.11
CA LEU A 984 -0.02 13.57 -19.94
C LEU A 984 1.49 13.59 -20.25
N VAL A 985 2.00 12.63 -21.03
CA VAL A 985 3.40 12.62 -21.49
C VAL A 985 3.70 13.83 -22.38
N GLN A 986 2.76 14.21 -23.25
CA GLN A 986 2.91 15.44 -24.04
C GLN A 986 3.06 16.67 -23.13
N ILE A 987 2.20 16.86 -22.13
CA ILE A 987 2.31 17.99 -21.20
C ILE A 987 3.70 18.06 -20.54
N LEU A 988 4.25 16.91 -20.15
CA LEU A 988 5.56 16.84 -19.50
C LEU A 988 6.73 17.19 -20.43
N CYS A 989 6.58 16.94 -21.74
CA CYS A 989 7.59 17.13 -22.77
C CYS A 989 7.66 18.53 -23.38
N TRP A 990 6.63 19.36 -23.20
CA TRP A 990 6.63 20.74 -23.70
C TRP A 990 6.86 21.73 -22.55
N PRO A 991 7.63 22.81 -22.76
CA PRO A 991 7.81 23.87 -21.77
C PRO A 991 6.45 24.54 -21.54
N THR A 992 5.80 24.10 -20.47
CA THR A 992 4.50 24.56 -19.98
C THR A 992 4.64 24.91 -18.50
N GLU A 993 3.69 25.66 -17.94
CA GLU A 993 3.67 26.07 -16.53
C GLU A 993 3.96 24.90 -15.57
N ASP A 994 4.91 25.09 -14.64
CA ASP A 994 5.43 24.04 -13.75
C ASP A 994 4.34 23.35 -12.92
N SER A 995 3.32 24.10 -12.50
CA SER A 995 2.15 23.59 -11.75
C SER A 995 1.39 22.52 -12.55
N LEU A 996 1.20 22.72 -13.86
CA LEU A 996 0.51 21.77 -14.73
C LEU A 996 1.37 20.53 -15.00
N ARG A 997 2.68 20.72 -15.22
CA ARG A 997 3.63 19.61 -15.36
C ARG A 997 3.65 18.74 -14.09
N GLN A 998 3.63 19.35 -12.91
CA GLN A 998 3.57 18.63 -11.64
C GLN A 998 2.30 17.78 -11.53
N GLN A 999 1.13 18.38 -11.78
CA GLN A 999 -0.14 17.65 -11.73
C GLN A 999 -0.18 16.51 -12.77
N ALA A 1000 0.42 16.72 -13.94
CA ALA A 1000 0.51 15.70 -14.99
C ALA A 1000 1.40 14.53 -14.57
N ALA A 1001 2.56 14.78 -13.95
CA ALA A 1001 3.42 13.74 -13.42
C ALA A 1001 2.70 12.88 -12.35
N GLU A 1002 2.03 13.53 -11.39
CA GLU A 1002 1.28 12.84 -10.33
C GLU A 1002 0.15 11.97 -10.90
N SER A 1003 -0.60 12.51 -11.86
CA SER A 1003 -1.68 11.80 -12.54
C SER A 1003 -1.16 10.64 -13.38
N LEU A 1004 -0.03 10.83 -14.06
CA LEU A 1004 0.60 9.83 -14.94
C LEU A 1004 1.13 8.64 -14.13
N MET A 1005 1.78 8.89 -12.99
CA MET A 1005 2.20 7.82 -12.05
C MET A 1005 1.00 7.04 -11.51
N GLY A 1006 -0.16 7.69 -11.33
CA GLY A 1006 -1.39 7.05 -10.86
C GLY A 1006 -2.04 6.11 -11.89
N ILE A 1007 -1.95 6.43 -13.19
CA ILE A 1007 -2.70 5.69 -14.24
C ILE A 1007 -1.86 4.70 -15.05
N MET A 1008 -0.53 4.80 -15.06
CA MET A 1008 0.33 3.95 -15.89
C MET A 1008 0.47 2.52 -15.34
N SER A 1009 0.54 1.54 -16.23
CA SER A 1009 0.91 0.15 -15.87
C SER A 1009 2.37 -0.15 -16.19
N VAL A 1010 2.95 -1.18 -15.56
CA VAL A 1010 4.35 -1.62 -15.80
C VAL A 1010 4.63 -1.87 -17.29
N LYS A 1011 3.65 -2.41 -18.03
CA LYS A 1011 3.78 -2.65 -19.49
C LYS A 1011 3.89 -1.37 -20.32
N GLN A 1012 3.42 -0.23 -19.79
CA GLN A 1012 3.44 1.06 -20.47
C GLN A 1012 4.66 1.91 -20.09
N MET A 1013 5.36 1.57 -18.99
CA MET A 1013 6.53 2.31 -18.49
C MET A 1013 7.68 2.41 -19.50
N PRO A 1014 8.08 1.33 -20.24
CA PRO A 1014 9.15 1.44 -21.23
C PRO A 1014 8.86 2.50 -22.30
N TRP A 1015 7.61 2.53 -22.80
CA TRP A 1015 7.19 3.54 -23.76
C TRP A 1015 7.27 4.96 -23.19
N VAL A 1016 6.83 5.17 -21.93
CA VAL A 1016 6.94 6.47 -21.24
C VAL A 1016 8.41 6.89 -21.09
N VAL A 1017 9.30 5.97 -20.73
CA VAL A 1017 10.75 6.22 -20.64
C VAL A 1017 11.32 6.67 -21.99
N THR A 1018 10.99 5.98 -23.08
CA THR A 1018 11.44 6.36 -24.43
C THR A 1018 10.94 7.74 -24.86
N GLN A 1019 9.70 8.10 -24.49
CA GLN A 1019 9.16 9.43 -24.80
C GLN A 1019 9.83 10.54 -23.97
N LEU A 1020 9.91 10.37 -22.64
CA LEU A 1020 10.43 11.38 -21.72
C LEU A 1020 11.95 11.53 -21.79
N GLY A 1021 12.71 10.45 -22.01
CA GLY A 1021 14.17 10.50 -22.15
C GLY A 1021 14.62 11.44 -23.28
N GLY A 1022 13.86 11.50 -24.38
CA GLY A 1022 14.11 12.45 -25.47
C GLY A 1022 13.78 13.91 -25.15
N CYS A 1023 12.93 14.15 -24.15
CA CYS A 1023 12.54 15.50 -23.71
C CYS A 1023 13.57 16.10 -22.75
N LEU A 1024 14.24 15.28 -21.92
CA LEU A 1024 15.28 15.69 -20.96
C LEU A 1024 16.65 15.93 -21.59
N LEU A 1025 16.98 15.28 -22.71
CA LEU A 1025 18.24 15.54 -23.42
C LEU A 1025 18.36 16.97 -23.99
N ARG A 1026 17.29 17.78 -23.94
CA ARG A 1026 17.26 19.17 -24.39
C ARG A 1026 17.48 20.19 -23.26
N GLU A 1027 17.17 19.83 -22.02
CA GLU A 1027 17.22 20.71 -20.85
C GLU A 1027 17.71 19.88 -19.66
N SER A 1028 18.85 20.24 -19.06
CA SER A 1028 19.34 19.62 -17.82
C SER A 1028 18.43 20.02 -16.65
N ASP A 1029 17.26 19.39 -16.61
CA ASP A 1029 16.20 19.58 -15.64
C ASP A 1029 16.71 19.23 -14.22
N PRO A 1030 16.43 20.05 -13.20
CA PRO A 1030 16.84 19.73 -11.83
C PRO A 1030 16.15 18.44 -11.31
N PRO A 1031 16.68 17.77 -10.27
CA PRO A 1031 16.11 16.55 -9.65
C PRO A 1031 14.66 16.68 -9.09
N HIS A 1032 14.06 17.86 -9.23
CA HIS A 1032 12.68 18.20 -8.85
C HIS A 1032 11.72 18.25 -10.03
N ALA A 1033 12.24 18.18 -11.26
CA ALA A 1033 11.44 18.31 -12.45
C ALA A 1033 10.37 17.21 -12.50
N PRO A 1034 9.13 17.53 -12.90
CA PRO A 1034 8.06 16.54 -12.99
C PRO A 1034 8.38 15.35 -13.91
N SER A 1035 9.12 15.59 -14.98
CA SER A 1035 9.70 14.58 -15.90
C SER A 1035 10.62 13.59 -15.17
N TYR A 1036 11.56 14.11 -14.37
CA TYR A 1036 12.45 13.31 -13.53
C TYR A 1036 11.68 12.43 -12.54
N ARG A 1037 10.62 12.95 -11.91
CA ARG A 1037 9.78 12.17 -10.97
C ARG A 1037 9.15 10.95 -11.63
N VAL A 1038 8.64 11.11 -12.85
CA VAL A 1038 8.03 10.01 -13.61
C VAL A 1038 9.06 8.96 -14.02
N LEU A 1039 10.25 9.39 -14.46
CA LEU A 1039 11.33 8.46 -14.80
C LEU A 1039 11.89 7.73 -13.59
N TRP A 1040 12.04 8.43 -12.47
CA TRP A 1040 12.41 7.82 -11.20
C TRP A 1040 11.41 6.73 -10.81
N HIS A 1041 10.11 7.01 -10.93
CA HIS A 1041 9.07 6.01 -10.73
C HIS A 1041 9.20 4.82 -11.69
N CYS A 1042 9.48 5.05 -12.98
CA CYS A 1042 9.73 3.98 -13.93
C CYS A 1042 10.98 3.14 -13.54
N ALA A 1043 12.06 3.77 -13.11
CA ALA A 1043 13.29 3.10 -12.68
C ALA A 1043 13.12 2.28 -11.38
N GLN A 1044 12.12 2.61 -10.56
CA GLN A 1044 11.77 1.82 -9.37
C GLN A 1044 10.97 0.55 -9.70
N HIS A 1045 10.34 0.49 -10.88
CA HIS A 1045 9.42 -0.58 -11.27
C HIS A 1045 9.89 -1.42 -12.46
N LEU A 1046 10.84 -0.93 -13.25
CA LEU A 1046 11.45 -1.66 -14.36
C LEU A 1046 12.79 -2.29 -13.95
N PRO A 1047 13.16 -3.45 -14.53
CA PRO A 1047 14.54 -3.94 -14.48
C PRO A 1047 15.50 -2.97 -15.18
N TYR A 1048 16.75 -2.89 -14.70
CA TYR A 1048 17.78 -2.04 -15.30
C TYR A 1048 17.94 -2.24 -16.81
N GLY A 1049 17.96 -3.50 -17.27
CA GLY A 1049 18.08 -3.81 -18.70
C GLY A 1049 16.92 -3.26 -19.55
N GLU A 1050 15.67 -3.40 -19.09
CA GLU A 1050 14.50 -2.86 -19.81
C GLU A 1050 14.49 -1.34 -19.83
N PHE A 1051 14.81 -0.71 -18.69
CA PHE A 1051 14.90 0.75 -18.60
C PHE A 1051 16.02 1.29 -19.50
N TYR A 1052 17.21 0.69 -19.45
CA TYR A 1052 18.36 1.06 -20.26
C TYR A 1052 18.04 0.96 -21.76
N GLN A 1053 17.43 -0.16 -22.17
CA GLN A 1053 17.00 -0.32 -23.56
C GLN A 1053 16.01 0.76 -23.97
N ALA A 1054 14.95 0.99 -23.18
CA ALA A 1054 13.94 2.01 -23.46
C ALA A 1054 14.53 3.43 -23.52
N TRP A 1055 15.53 3.73 -22.68
CA TRP A 1055 16.25 5.00 -22.66
C TRP A 1055 17.07 5.22 -23.94
N HIS A 1056 17.75 4.17 -24.43
CA HIS A 1056 18.65 4.26 -25.59
C HIS A 1056 18.01 3.95 -26.96
N GLU A 1057 16.81 3.36 -27.00
CA GLU A 1057 16.11 2.94 -28.23
C GLU A 1057 15.89 4.09 -29.24
N ARG A 1058 15.80 5.34 -28.75
CA ARG A 1058 15.63 6.53 -29.60
C ARG A 1058 16.95 7.06 -30.19
N SER A 1059 18.09 6.80 -29.56
CA SER A 1059 19.41 7.24 -30.05
C SER A 1059 19.72 6.61 -31.42
N LEU A 1060 19.28 5.36 -31.62
CA LEU A 1060 19.39 4.64 -32.89
C LEU A 1060 18.52 5.24 -33.99
N SER A 1061 17.30 5.69 -33.69
CA SER A 1061 16.40 6.29 -34.69
C SER A 1061 16.79 7.73 -35.06
N SER A 1062 17.40 8.51 -34.15
CA SER A 1062 17.96 9.82 -34.51
C SER A 1062 19.28 9.74 -35.28
N MET A 1063 20.13 8.74 -35.02
CA MET A 1063 21.38 8.52 -35.78
C MET A 1063 21.11 8.11 -37.24
N ILE A 1064 20.04 7.35 -37.51
CA ILE A 1064 19.65 6.98 -38.88
C ILE A 1064 19.17 8.20 -39.67
N SER A 1065 18.58 9.21 -39.00
CA SER A 1065 18.17 10.47 -39.65
C SER A 1065 19.33 11.42 -39.97
N GLN A 1066 20.48 11.32 -39.29
CA GLN A 1066 21.66 12.18 -39.54
C GLN A 1066 22.70 11.53 -40.46
N ASN A 1067 22.69 10.20 -40.61
CA ASN A 1067 23.62 9.47 -41.49
C ASN A 1067 23.04 9.07 -42.86
N SER A 1068 21.87 9.59 -43.25
CA SER A 1068 21.33 9.45 -44.62
C SER A 1068 22.12 10.22 -45.69
N GLY A 1069 23.24 10.85 -45.29
CA GLY A 1069 24.16 11.56 -46.15
C GLY A 1069 25.48 10.85 -46.43
N ARG A 1070 25.61 9.50 -46.36
CA ARG A 1070 26.68 8.75 -47.07
C ARG A 1070 26.64 7.24 -46.83
N ILE A 1071 26.79 6.52 -47.96
CA ILE A 1071 27.24 5.13 -48.17
C ILE A 1071 26.12 4.18 -48.58
N GLY A 1072 26.26 3.69 -49.82
CA GLY A 1072 25.34 2.81 -50.51
C GLY A 1072 25.45 1.34 -50.11
N SER A 1073 24.44 0.62 -50.58
CA SER A 1073 24.40 -0.81 -50.88
C SER A 1073 25.18 -1.72 -49.92
N LYS A 1074 24.47 -2.32 -48.97
CA LYS A 1074 24.54 -3.77 -48.71
C LYS A 1074 23.27 -4.22 -47.99
N THR A 1075 22.60 -5.17 -48.63
CA THR A 1075 21.37 -5.83 -48.23
C THR A 1075 21.54 -6.54 -46.88
N ALA A 1076 20.81 -6.09 -45.86
CA ALA A 1076 20.55 -6.86 -44.64
C ALA A 1076 19.08 -7.25 -44.65
N LYS A 1077 18.83 -8.56 -44.57
CA LYS A 1077 17.50 -9.18 -44.53
C LYS A 1077 16.77 -8.73 -43.27
N VAL A 1078 15.70 -7.96 -43.44
CA VAL A 1078 14.69 -7.73 -42.41
C VAL A 1078 13.63 -8.82 -42.57
N THR A 1079 13.53 -9.71 -41.60
CA THR A 1079 12.40 -10.64 -41.44
C THR A 1079 11.61 -10.22 -40.21
N ASP A 1080 10.30 -10.09 -40.43
CA ASP A 1080 9.20 -9.99 -39.47
C ASP A 1080 8.91 -8.63 -38.81
N ALA A 1081 8.45 -7.69 -39.64
CA ALA A 1081 7.48 -6.65 -39.27
C ALA A 1081 6.66 -6.29 -40.52
N ARG A 1082 5.53 -6.96 -40.78
CA ARG A 1082 4.76 -6.78 -42.04
C ARG A 1082 3.63 -5.74 -41.97
N GLY A 1083 3.15 -5.35 -40.78
CA GLY A 1083 1.96 -4.47 -40.64
C GLY A 1083 2.25 -3.00 -40.91
N PHE A 1084 3.17 -2.39 -40.15
CA PHE A 1084 3.47 -0.95 -40.22
C PHE A 1084 4.19 -0.51 -41.51
N THR A 1085 4.81 -1.44 -42.24
CA THR A 1085 5.51 -1.15 -43.49
C THR A 1085 4.56 -1.02 -44.70
N LEU A 1086 3.41 -1.70 -44.72
CA LEU A 1086 2.61 -1.81 -45.96
C LEU A 1086 1.99 -0.47 -46.39
N ILE A 1087 1.27 0.20 -45.48
CA ILE A 1087 0.59 1.46 -45.77
C ILE A 1087 1.60 2.58 -46.02
N TYR A 1088 2.66 2.63 -45.21
CA TYR A 1088 3.76 3.58 -45.41
C TYR A 1088 4.43 3.40 -46.78
N GLN A 1089 4.72 2.15 -47.19
CA GLN A 1089 5.26 1.84 -48.51
C GLN A 1089 4.30 2.23 -49.64
N LEU A 1090 2.99 1.97 -49.50
CA LEU A 1090 1.98 2.36 -50.50
C LEU A 1090 1.88 3.87 -50.64
N GLN A 1091 1.81 4.61 -49.53
CA GLN A 1091 1.72 6.08 -49.53
C GLN A 1091 3.00 6.72 -50.08
N GLN A 1092 4.18 6.20 -49.71
CA GLN A 1092 5.46 6.67 -50.25
C GLN A 1092 5.56 6.42 -51.76
N THR A 1093 5.20 5.22 -52.23
CA THR A 1093 5.26 4.87 -53.65
C THR A 1093 4.27 5.68 -54.49
N LEU A 1094 3.08 6.00 -53.94
CA LEU A 1094 2.12 6.89 -54.60
C LEU A 1094 2.62 8.34 -54.66
N ALA A 1095 3.31 8.83 -53.63
CA ALA A 1095 3.89 10.16 -53.62
C ALA A 1095 5.06 10.31 -54.63
N GLU A 1096 5.79 9.23 -54.91
CA GLU A 1096 6.90 9.20 -55.87
C GLU A 1096 6.44 9.10 -57.34
N ARG A 1097 5.17 8.74 -57.60
CA ARG A 1097 4.58 8.58 -58.94
C ARG A 1097 3.78 9.81 -59.37
N SER A 1098 4.39 10.64 -60.23
CA SER A 1098 3.75 11.87 -60.75
C SER A 1098 2.50 11.61 -61.61
N ASP A 1099 2.35 10.41 -62.16
CA ASP A 1099 1.21 9.95 -62.95
C ASP A 1099 -0.05 9.65 -62.12
N LEU A 1100 0.07 9.47 -60.80
CA LEU A 1100 -1.05 9.15 -59.88
C LEU A 1100 -1.30 10.25 -58.82
N GLY A 1101 -0.70 11.44 -58.99
CA GLY A 1101 -0.72 12.53 -58.00
C GLY A 1101 -2.12 13.10 -57.64
N SER A 1102 -3.19 12.64 -58.30
CA SER A 1102 -4.58 12.99 -57.99
C SER A 1102 -5.36 11.88 -57.25
N VAL A 1103 -4.69 10.82 -56.77
CA VAL A 1103 -5.30 9.76 -55.95
C VAL A 1103 -4.98 9.98 -54.47
N TYR A 1104 -6.02 9.95 -53.63
CA TYR A 1104 -5.87 10.02 -52.17
C TYR A 1104 -6.27 8.69 -51.53
N LEU A 1105 -5.30 7.97 -50.98
CA LEU A 1105 -5.52 6.67 -50.33
C LEU A 1105 -5.88 6.88 -48.86
N VAL A 1106 -7.07 6.43 -48.47
CA VAL A 1106 -7.57 6.42 -47.09
C VAL A 1106 -7.49 5.00 -46.56
N ALA A 1107 -6.62 4.74 -45.59
CA ALA A 1107 -6.40 3.42 -45.01
C ALA A 1107 -7.09 3.30 -43.65
N ILE A 1108 -8.00 2.35 -43.49
CA ILE A 1108 -8.74 2.14 -42.24
C ILE A 1108 -8.28 0.83 -41.59
N ASP A 1109 -7.80 0.92 -40.36
CA ASP A 1109 -7.46 -0.23 -39.54
C ASP A 1109 -8.70 -0.71 -38.78
N SER A 1110 -9.18 -1.88 -39.19
CA SER A 1110 -10.31 -2.56 -38.56
C SER A 1110 -10.01 -3.10 -37.15
N GLY A 1111 -8.73 -3.26 -36.79
CA GLY A 1111 -8.33 -3.64 -35.43
C GLY A 1111 -8.58 -2.55 -34.38
N ARG A 1112 -8.83 -1.30 -34.81
CA ARG A 1112 -9.15 -0.16 -33.94
C ARG A 1112 -10.67 0.03 -33.74
N PHE A 1113 -11.52 -0.82 -34.30
CA PHE A 1113 -12.97 -0.71 -34.15
C PHE A 1113 -13.42 -1.14 -32.75
N ILE A 1114 -14.25 -0.29 -32.11
CA ILE A 1114 -14.83 -0.55 -30.79
C ILE A 1114 -16.01 -1.52 -30.91
N ASP A 1115 -16.86 -1.33 -31.94
CA ASP A 1115 -17.91 -2.26 -32.35
C ASP A 1115 -17.74 -2.66 -33.82
N PRO A 1116 -17.20 -3.85 -34.12
CA PRO A 1116 -17.01 -4.34 -35.49
C PRO A 1116 -18.31 -4.48 -36.31
N ASN A 1117 -19.48 -4.51 -35.67
CA ASN A 1117 -20.78 -4.57 -36.35
C ASN A 1117 -21.35 -3.18 -36.69
N ASN A 1118 -20.87 -2.13 -36.01
CA ASN A 1118 -21.29 -0.75 -36.23
C ASN A 1118 -20.13 0.25 -36.03
N PRO A 1119 -19.17 0.33 -36.99
CA PRO A 1119 -17.96 1.14 -36.84
C PRO A 1119 -17.99 2.56 -37.49
N PRO A 1120 -19.13 3.24 -37.77
CA PRO A 1120 -19.10 4.42 -38.63
C PRO A 1120 -18.40 5.64 -37.98
N ILE A 1121 -18.40 5.73 -36.65
CA ILE A 1121 -17.66 6.77 -35.90
C ILE A 1121 -16.15 6.47 -35.94
N ASP A 1122 -15.75 5.23 -35.65
CA ASP A 1122 -14.34 4.82 -35.67
C ASP A 1122 -13.72 4.97 -37.07
N MET A 1123 -14.48 4.66 -38.13
CA MET A 1123 -14.05 4.91 -39.51
C MET A 1123 -13.90 6.41 -39.77
N TYR A 1124 -14.86 7.23 -39.34
CA TYR A 1124 -14.81 8.67 -39.54
C TYR A 1124 -13.63 9.34 -38.81
N ASP A 1125 -13.37 8.96 -37.56
CA ASP A 1125 -12.22 9.45 -36.79
C ASP A 1125 -10.89 9.10 -37.49
N GLN A 1126 -10.75 7.87 -38.00
CA GLN A 1126 -9.57 7.46 -38.76
C GLN A 1126 -9.43 8.20 -40.11
N MET A 1127 -10.54 8.62 -40.73
CA MET A 1127 -10.52 9.46 -41.93
C MET A 1127 -10.06 10.88 -41.62
N LEU A 1128 -10.46 11.44 -40.47
CA LEU A 1128 -9.99 12.75 -40.00
C LEU A 1128 -8.51 12.73 -39.63
N GLU A 1129 -8.02 11.65 -39.00
CA GLU A 1129 -6.58 11.43 -38.74
C GLU A 1129 -5.75 11.53 -40.05
N GLN A 1130 -6.36 11.13 -41.17
CA GLN A 1130 -5.79 11.18 -42.52
C GLN A 1130 -6.24 12.42 -43.30
N ALA A 1131 -6.44 13.55 -42.63
CA ALA A 1131 -6.71 14.87 -43.23
C ALA A 1131 -7.91 14.94 -44.20
N CYS A 1132 -8.89 14.05 -44.07
CA CYS A 1132 -10.16 14.20 -44.79
C CYS A 1132 -10.96 15.38 -44.21
N PRO A 1133 -11.70 16.16 -45.03
CA PRO A 1133 -12.49 17.29 -44.55
C PRO A 1133 -13.63 16.86 -43.62
N GLU A 1134 -14.01 17.70 -42.67
CA GLU A 1134 -15.10 17.41 -41.72
C GLU A 1134 -16.46 17.26 -42.42
N PHE A 1135 -17.32 16.40 -41.86
CA PHE A 1135 -18.67 16.18 -42.34
C PHE A 1135 -19.61 17.30 -41.87
N GLU A 1136 -20.15 18.05 -42.82
CA GLU A 1136 -20.98 19.23 -42.56
C GLU A 1136 -22.27 18.96 -41.76
N HIS A 1137 -22.69 17.69 -41.69
CA HIS A 1137 -23.89 17.25 -41.01
C HIS A 1137 -23.62 16.61 -39.62
N GLY A 1138 -22.45 16.86 -39.04
CA GLY A 1138 -22.03 16.36 -37.72
C GLY A 1138 -21.39 14.97 -37.77
N ILE A 1139 -21.28 14.30 -36.63
CA ILE A 1139 -20.64 12.98 -36.54
C ILE A 1139 -21.52 11.91 -37.21
N PRO A 1140 -21.00 11.09 -38.13
CA PRO A 1140 -21.77 10.05 -38.81
C PRO A 1140 -21.96 8.82 -37.92
N GLU A 1141 -22.94 8.88 -37.00
CA GLU A 1141 -23.26 7.79 -36.06
C GLU A 1141 -23.86 6.52 -36.72
N THR A 1142 -24.16 6.56 -38.02
CA THR A 1142 -24.73 5.42 -38.76
C THR A 1142 -24.01 5.22 -40.10
N MET A 1143 -23.98 3.98 -40.59
CA MET A 1143 -23.40 3.66 -41.91
C MET A 1143 -24.04 4.45 -43.05
N SER A 1144 -25.31 4.83 -42.94
CA SER A 1144 -26.00 5.70 -43.91
C SER A 1144 -25.45 7.13 -43.93
N LYS A 1145 -25.17 7.71 -42.74
CA LYS A 1145 -24.52 9.02 -42.61
C LYS A 1145 -23.07 8.94 -43.12
N LEU A 1146 -22.32 7.88 -42.79
CA LEU A 1146 -20.95 7.69 -43.28
C LEU A 1146 -20.91 7.54 -44.81
N ARG A 1147 -21.89 6.83 -45.40
CA ARG A 1147 -22.03 6.72 -46.85
C ARG A 1147 -22.28 8.07 -47.51
N LEU A 1148 -23.10 8.92 -46.88
CA LEU A 1148 -23.35 10.28 -47.36
C LEU A 1148 -22.04 11.10 -47.34
N TYR A 1149 -21.29 11.02 -46.25
CA TYR A 1149 -19.97 11.64 -46.12
C TYR A 1149 -18.98 11.15 -47.20
N TRP A 1150 -18.85 9.83 -47.37
CA TRP A 1150 -18.01 9.24 -48.41
C TRP A 1150 -18.40 9.71 -49.82
N ASN A 1151 -19.69 9.78 -50.14
CA ASN A 1151 -20.16 10.29 -51.42
C ASN A 1151 -19.85 11.79 -51.60
N THR A 1152 -19.87 12.59 -50.54
CA THR A 1152 -19.47 14.02 -50.61
C THR A 1152 -17.98 14.17 -50.89
N LEU A 1153 -17.13 13.32 -50.30
CA LEU A 1153 -15.69 13.29 -50.60
C LEU A 1153 -15.44 12.98 -52.08
N GLN A 1154 -16.16 11.99 -52.63
CA GLN A 1154 -16.03 11.59 -54.04
C GLN A 1154 -16.55 12.65 -55.04
N ARG A 1155 -17.54 13.46 -54.64
CA ARG A 1155 -18.18 14.44 -55.54
C ARG A 1155 -17.39 15.73 -55.72
N GLY A 1156 -16.51 16.07 -54.77
CA GLY A 1156 -15.72 17.32 -54.79
C GLY A 1156 -16.60 18.56 -54.73
N ARG A 1157 -16.47 19.38 -53.68
CA ARG A 1157 -17.27 20.61 -53.54
C ARG A 1157 -17.08 21.54 -54.74
N GLN A 1158 -18.13 21.69 -55.55
CA GLN A 1158 -18.31 22.78 -56.51
C GLN A 1158 -18.52 24.08 -55.72
N GLY A 1159 -17.44 24.81 -55.46
CA GLY A 1159 -17.47 26.13 -54.82
C GLY A 1159 -16.43 27.06 -55.43
N ARG A 1160 -16.80 27.70 -56.55
CA ARG A 1160 -16.27 28.94 -57.17
C ARG A 1160 -14.80 29.31 -56.90
N THR A 1161 -13.91 28.99 -57.85
CA THR A 1161 -13.32 29.91 -58.85
C THR A 1161 -12.54 29.09 -59.88
N GLU A 1162 -12.56 29.53 -61.14
CA GLU A 1162 -11.89 28.91 -62.28
C GLU A 1162 -10.36 28.89 -62.11
N GLY A 1163 -9.73 27.76 -62.49
CA GLY A 1163 -8.28 27.66 -62.72
C GLY A 1163 -7.59 26.52 -61.96
N ASP A 1164 -7.41 25.38 -62.64
CA ASP A 1164 -6.35 24.38 -62.43
C ASP A 1164 -6.17 23.74 -61.03
N ARG A 1165 -6.97 22.70 -60.72
CA ARG A 1165 -6.50 21.53 -59.92
C ARG A 1165 -7.22 20.23 -60.34
N PRO A 1166 -6.55 19.07 -60.36
CA PRO A 1166 -7.14 17.80 -60.78
C PRO A 1166 -8.17 17.29 -59.75
N LYS A 1167 -9.27 16.68 -60.23
CA LYS A 1167 -10.26 15.98 -59.39
C LYS A 1167 -9.56 14.91 -58.54
N THR A 1168 -9.42 15.14 -57.24
CA THR A 1168 -8.83 14.16 -56.32
C THR A 1168 -9.80 12.97 -56.16
N ARG A 1169 -9.38 11.77 -56.54
CA ARG A 1169 -10.16 10.53 -56.34
C ARG A 1169 -9.74 9.87 -55.03
N PHE A 1170 -10.69 9.66 -54.13
CA PHE A 1170 -10.43 8.96 -52.87
C PHE A 1170 -10.54 7.45 -53.07
N ILE A 1171 -9.62 6.68 -52.49
CA ILE A 1171 -9.67 5.21 -52.47
C ILE A 1171 -9.69 4.78 -51.01
N LEU A 1172 -10.61 3.89 -50.65
CA LEU A 1172 -10.70 3.36 -49.29
C LEU A 1172 -10.09 1.96 -49.23
N LEU A 1173 -9.14 1.75 -48.32
CA LEU A 1173 -8.50 0.45 -48.11
C LEU A 1173 -8.66 0.03 -46.66
N LEU A 1174 -9.37 -1.08 -46.42
CA LEU A 1174 -9.52 -1.67 -45.09
C LEU A 1174 -8.50 -2.79 -44.89
N TYR A 1175 -7.84 -2.79 -43.74
CA TYR A 1175 -6.91 -3.86 -43.34
C TYR A 1175 -7.01 -4.15 -41.84
N THR A 1176 -6.35 -5.20 -41.37
CA THR A 1176 -6.28 -5.58 -39.95
C THR A 1176 -4.81 -5.71 -39.55
N ASP A 1177 -4.36 -4.97 -38.53
CA ASP A 1177 -2.99 -5.09 -38.00
C ASP A 1177 -2.82 -6.39 -37.16
N PRO A 1178 -1.87 -7.28 -37.50
CA PRO A 1178 -1.63 -8.52 -36.75
C PRO A 1178 -1.18 -8.32 -35.28
N ASN A 1179 -0.74 -7.12 -34.87
CA ASN A 1179 -0.35 -6.82 -33.48
C ASN A 1179 -1.55 -6.46 -32.58
N GLY A 1180 -2.75 -6.28 -33.13
CA GLY A 1180 -3.98 -6.17 -32.35
C GLY A 1180 -4.42 -7.56 -31.91
N GLY A 1181 -4.20 -7.91 -30.64
CA GLY A 1181 -4.23 -9.27 -30.07
C GLY A 1181 -5.52 -10.12 -30.18
N THR A 1182 -6.41 -9.85 -31.13
CA THR A 1182 -7.56 -10.69 -31.50
C THR A 1182 -7.91 -10.43 -32.97
N THR A 1183 -7.76 -11.43 -33.84
CA THR A 1183 -8.23 -11.37 -35.24
C THR A 1183 -9.76 -11.42 -35.27
N PHE A 1184 -10.44 -10.29 -35.10
CA PHE A 1184 -11.89 -10.22 -35.36
C PHE A 1184 -12.13 -10.34 -36.85
N SER A 1185 -12.96 -11.30 -37.24
CA SER A 1185 -13.50 -11.33 -38.59
C SER A 1185 -14.44 -10.16 -38.81
N LEU A 1186 -14.27 -9.41 -39.89
CA LEU A 1186 -15.19 -8.33 -40.25
C LEU A 1186 -16.60 -8.92 -40.42
N SER A 1187 -17.60 -8.26 -39.84
CA SER A 1187 -18.98 -8.73 -39.88
C SER A 1187 -19.52 -8.78 -41.31
N SER A 1188 -20.25 -9.84 -41.68
CA SER A 1188 -20.85 -9.97 -43.00
C SER A 1188 -21.86 -8.85 -43.29
N THR A 1189 -22.63 -8.42 -42.28
CA THR A 1189 -23.60 -7.32 -42.39
C THR A 1189 -22.91 -5.97 -42.65
N PHE A 1190 -21.75 -5.74 -42.03
CA PHE A 1190 -20.91 -4.58 -42.27
C PHE A 1190 -20.38 -4.58 -43.71
N LEU A 1191 -19.81 -5.69 -44.17
CA LEU A 1191 -19.28 -5.83 -45.54
C LEU A 1191 -20.38 -5.68 -46.60
N GLU A 1192 -21.58 -6.24 -46.37
CA GLU A 1192 -22.74 -6.03 -47.24
C GLU A 1192 -23.16 -4.55 -47.30
N THR A 1193 -23.13 -3.85 -46.17
CA THR A 1193 -23.48 -2.43 -46.12
C THR A 1193 -22.42 -1.55 -46.79
N LEU A 1194 -21.14 -1.89 -46.60
CA LEU A 1194 -20.00 -1.23 -47.22
C LEU A 1194 -19.99 -1.43 -48.75
N SER A 1195 -20.41 -2.61 -49.24
CA SER A 1195 -20.54 -2.88 -50.68
C SER A 1195 -21.51 -1.95 -51.42
N LYS A 1196 -22.40 -1.25 -50.69
CA LYS A 1196 -23.34 -0.27 -51.25
C LYS A 1196 -22.70 1.13 -51.43
N PHE A 1197 -21.49 1.35 -50.93
CA PHE A 1197 -20.77 2.61 -51.09
C PHE A 1197 -20.28 2.74 -52.55
N GLN A 1198 -20.29 3.96 -53.09
CA GLN A 1198 -19.79 4.20 -54.45
C GLN A 1198 -18.30 4.55 -54.39
N GLY A 1199 -17.48 3.99 -55.30
CA GLY A 1199 -16.04 4.28 -55.40
C GLY A 1199 -15.16 3.05 -55.25
N ASN A 1200 -13.84 3.25 -55.30
CA ASN A 1200 -12.86 2.16 -55.23
C ASN A 1200 -12.60 1.80 -53.76
N ILE A 1201 -13.11 0.65 -53.34
CA ILE A 1201 -12.95 0.14 -51.97
C ILE A 1201 -12.28 -1.24 -52.01
N GLY A 1202 -11.13 -1.34 -51.36
CA GLY A 1202 -10.36 -2.56 -51.21
C GLY A 1202 -10.40 -3.06 -49.77
N VAL A 1203 -10.40 -4.39 -49.58
CA VAL A 1203 -10.32 -5.04 -48.27
C VAL A 1203 -9.22 -6.09 -48.29
N ILE A 1204 -8.25 -5.96 -47.39
CA ILE A 1204 -7.18 -6.95 -47.19
C ILE A 1204 -7.68 -7.98 -46.19
N THR A 1205 -8.12 -9.14 -46.65
CA THR A 1205 -8.67 -10.19 -45.80
C THR A 1205 -8.63 -11.56 -46.48
N ASP A 1206 -8.57 -12.61 -45.65
CA ASP A 1206 -8.76 -14.00 -46.11
C ASP A 1206 -10.24 -14.45 -46.10
N GLN A 1207 -11.16 -13.59 -45.66
CA GLN A 1207 -12.61 -13.85 -45.68
C GLN A 1207 -13.25 -13.65 -47.06
N VAL A 1208 -14.33 -14.39 -47.33
CA VAL A 1208 -15.15 -14.18 -48.53
C VAL A 1208 -15.90 -12.85 -48.38
N ILE A 1209 -15.75 -11.95 -49.36
CA ILE A 1209 -16.40 -10.64 -49.38
C ILE A 1209 -17.36 -10.53 -50.58
N PRO A 1210 -18.36 -9.63 -50.56
CA PRO A 1210 -19.25 -9.39 -51.70
C PRO A 1210 -18.50 -8.99 -52.96
N SER A 1211 -18.97 -9.43 -54.14
CA SER A 1211 -18.28 -9.24 -55.44
C SER A 1211 -18.10 -7.79 -55.87
N GLN A 1212 -18.77 -6.84 -55.22
CA GLN A 1212 -18.67 -5.40 -55.46
C GLN A 1212 -17.46 -4.75 -54.74
N LEU A 1213 -16.84 -5.44 -53.78
CA LEU A 1213 -15.63 -4.99 -53.08
C LEU A 1213 -14.39 -5.72 -53.66
N THR A 1214 -13.25 -5.04 -53.72
CA THR A 1214 -12.01 -5.68 -54.18
C THR A 1214 -11.30 -6.38 -53.02
N ARG A 1215 -11.01 -7.67 -53.14
CA ARG A 1215 -10.31 -8.46 -52.12
C ARG A 1215 -8.82 -8.57 -52.42
N PHE A 1216 -8.00 -8.37 -51.40
CA PHE A 1216 -6.57 -8.69 -51.42
C PHE A 1216 -6.25 -9.71 -50.32
N SER A 1217 -5.48 -10.76 -50.62
CA SER A 1217 -5.05 -11.70 -49.58
C SER A 1217 -3.86 -11.12 -48.81
N PRO A 1218 -3.88 -11.08 -47.46
CA PRO A 1218 -2.73 -10.68 -46.64
C PRO A 1218 -1.50 -11.57 -46.85
N ASN A 1219 -1.66 -12.78 -47.41
CA ASN A 1219 -0.58 -13.72 -47.66
C ASN A 1219 0.09 -13.56 -49.05
N ASP A 1220 -0.35 -12.59 -49.87
CA ASP A 1220 0.28 -12.33 -51.17
C ASP A 1220 1.71 -11.77 -51.02
N SER A 1221 2.70 -12.50 -51.54
CA SER A 1221 4.12 -12.10 -51.54
C SER A 1221 4.41 -10.82 -52.33
N GLN A 1222 3.51 -10.39 -53.23
CA GLN A 1222 3.61 -9.14 -54.00
C GLN A 1222 2.46 -8.16 -53.69
N LEU A 1223 1.85 -8.25 -52.51
CA LEU A 1223 0.65 -7.49 -52.11
C LEU A 1223 0.71 -5.98 -52.44
N VAL A 1224 1.82 -5.30 -52.16
CA VAL A 1224 2.01 -3.87 -52.47
C VAL A 1224 1.87 -3.62 -53.97
N LYS A 1225 2.51 -4.45 -54.80
CA LYS A 1225 2.45 -4.33 -56.25
C LYS A 1225 1.04 -4.61 -56.77
N THR A 1226 0.38 -5.65 -56.27
CA THR A 1226 -0.99 -6.01 -56.63
C THR A 1226 -1.98 -4.88 -56.31
N ILE A 1227 -1.84 -4.23 -55.14
CA ILE A 1227 -2.68 -3.08 -54.76
C ILE A 1227 -2.37 -1.87 -55.64
N LEU A 1228 -1.10 -1.58 -55.93
CA LEU A 1228 -0.72 -0.48 -56.82
C LEU A 1228 -1.22 -0.69 -58.25
N ASP A 1229 -1.13 -1.90 -58.78
CA ASP A 1229 -1.65 -2.24 -60.10
C ASP A 1229 -3.19 -2.05 -60.12
N TRP A 1230 -3.90 -2.48 -59.07
CA TRP A 1230 -5.34 -2.21 -58.94
C TRP A 1230 -5.67 -0.72 -58.89
N ILE A 1231 -4.95 0.07 -58.09
CA ILE A 1231 -5.10 1.53 -58.04
C ILE A 1231 -4.87 2.12 -59.44
N THR A 1232 -3.84 1.67 -60.15
CA THR A 1232 -3.50 2.12 -61.52
C THR A 1232 -4.55 1.73 -62.56
N TYR A 1233 -5.12 0.53 -62.49
CA TYR A 1233 -6.20 0.08 -63.37
C TYR A 1233 -7.54 0.78 -63.08
N SER A 1234 -7.72 1.25 -61.84
CA SER A 1234 -8.90 2.00 -61.39
C SER A 1234 -8.78 3.52 -61.59
N TYR A 1235 -7.57 4.00 -61.90
CA TYR A 1235 -7.23 5.37 -62.27
C TYR A 1235 -7.57 5.60 -63.75
#